data_AF-A0AAJ6NY74-F1
#
_entry.id   AF-A0AAJ6NY74-F1
#
_cell.length_a   1.000
_cell.length_b   1.000
_cell.length_c   1.000
_cell.angle_alpha   90.00
_cell.angle_beta   90.00
_cell.angle_gamma   90.00
#
_symmetry.space_group_name_H-M   'P 1'
#
loop_
_entity.id
_entity.type
_entity.pdbx_description
1 polymer ?
#
loop_
_entity_poly.entity_id
_entity_poly.type
_entity_poly.pdbx_seq_one_letter_code
_entity_poly.pdbx_strand_id
1 'polypeptide(L)'
;MVRPWLLFTNIRYLLAAIAIICQIIVTPAAANTAEITTPLTDESKSFGVFPVGLNVGKRNVNPSILIRGQENGSQAINFANWLLPYDAVISALKLNVTTLPDGQLEVRSPGIVTRINPQKLRTDSELGLVFSIQDLQTLFGVAATFDINEYAIVLEIPWLNQSSGELTQTETAIQLQGLPHIAPANFNIATIEQKVNASGTATTSASYRGDVVAVGSAFGGSWFIRTDQPNLQNQQTWNIAEAQFLRQTNLADYFIGSQPTFWQNQGTGDYWGFTYIQRQGFVPPQFFGGGFSDPRQRLQAAAVGRTISGKTEPGTLVRLVQGLGDRVIAEILVDSSGIYRFENIKSDNQFLGNNYRVLLYPQGRLTAQPEIREATFSIVPGQLPAGASALVVSGGLRREFSENPSFLGNFSEFRGGIAQRWGLSESLTVGLGGVYDESARALAELFWRSGDLPLQVAVSALTGNKWDINADIRYDPFPNLNAVFTSDRFSSRFNLDWRVSSNFSLFTNTSTRDATFGGVQINFSGKDAFTFARVSLDTENRWRWNLLQRLGKLELTQRGNEIGTLSELIYKLSANSWVDSGNSLLLSYETLNQNRADNLLVLGWRYRSPQRVIDGNYLWEFQLGYGIGSQATGLIATLSTTVLPGLQLRGRYQGVSVNSDQATFSVDLVSSLGLQKGFTPGDRRSQYFRTQGGLLIQPFFDRNNNGKRDQGEEFYTKNPESLLVINNRSIKSFQPDIRSDRILVRMPTGIYRLELDPAGFPPDWQATVDALAVDVVAGSYTPVMVSLIRSYTRLGVITDAQGNVVAGARVEAIQPNQLNRRFSVTNGAGVYYLEGLQKGQYILQINGKSAGSLQLEESSEPFQELNLQQPSS
;
A
#
# COMPACT_ATOMS: atom_id res chain seq x y z
N MET A 1 -12.53 55.62 33.35
CA MET A 1 -11.45 55.56 34.36
C MET A 1 -11.30 54.09 34.70
N VAL A 2 -10.27 53.33 34.32
CA VAL A 2 -8.82 53.54 34.35
C VAL A 2 -8.20 52.91 33.08
N ARG A 3 -7.07 53.47 32.62
CA ARG A 3 -6.37 53.19 31.35
C ARG A 3 -5.66 51.81 31.31
N PRO A 4 -5.50 51.22 30.12
CA PRO A 4 -4.51 50.18 29.80
C PRO A 4 -3.19 50.81 29.32
N TRP A 5 -2.03 50.15 29.51
CA TRP A 5 -0.82 50.30 28.67
C TRP A 5 0.24 49.21 28.96
N LEU A 6 0.68 48.55 27.88
CA LEU A 6 1.98 47.91 27.56
C LEU A 6 2.66 46.89 28.50
N LEU A 7 3.03 45.74 27.91
CA LEU A 7 4.44 45.42 27.65
C LEU A 7 4.57 44.26 26.64
N PHE A 8 4.74 44.64 25.37
CA PHE A 8 5.45 43.86 24.36
C PHE A 8 6.94 43.91 24.69
N THR A 9 7.50 42.86 25.29
CA THR A 9 8.93 42.50 25.26
C THR A 9 9.12 41.27 26.13
N ASN A 10 9.43 40.11 25.51
CA ASN A 10 10.34 39.06 26.02
C ASN A 10 10.16 37.73 25.25
N ILE A 11 10.41 37.76 23.94
CA ILE A 11 10.71 36.56 23.14
C ILE A 11 12.23 36.55 22.92
N ARG A 12 13.01 36.39 24.00
CA ARG A 12 14.47 36.17 23.93
C ARG A 12 15.04 35.28 25.05
N TYR A 13 14.21 34.71 25.93
CA TYR A 13 14.69 33.94 27.10
C TYR A 13 14.20 32.48 27.16
N LEU A 14 13.83 31.85 26.04
CA LEU A 14 13.53 30.41 26.00
C LEU A 14 14.64 29.55 25.36
N LEU A 15 15.81 30.13 25.10
CA LEU A 15 16.95 29.47 24.41
C LEU A 15 18.22 29.38 25.28
N ALA A 16 18.13 29.61 26.59
CA ALA A 16 19.31 29.67 27.47
C ALA A 16 19.15 28.88 28.78
N ALA A 17 18.52 27.71 28.74
CA ALA A 17 18.36 26.84 29.92
C ALA A 17 18.53 25.33 29.61
N ILE A 18 19.45 24.98 28.70
CA ILE A 18 19.96 23.61 28.54
C ILE A 18 21.48 23.70 28.34
N ALA A 19 22.17 24.09 29.39
CA ALA A 19 23.61 23.89 29.51
C ALA A 19 23.86 23.63 31.00
N ILE A 20 24.69 22.62 31.28
CA ILE A 20 25.01 22.06 32.61
C ILE A 20 24.08 20.89 33.00
N ILE A 21 24.36 19.71 32.45
CA ILE A 21 24.76 18.49 33.18
C ILE A 21 25.44 17.61 32.12
N CYS A 22 26.75 17.77 31.98
CA CYS A 22 27.63 16.89 31.23
C CYS A 22 28.97 16.94 31.94
N GLN A 23 29.17 16.02 32.89
CA GLN A 23 30.48 15.51 33.30
C GLN A 23 30.24 14.39 34.31
N ILE A 24 29.99 13.18 33.80
CA ILE A 24 30.35 11.97 34.52
C ILE A 24 31.50 11.36 33.72
N ILE A 25 32.68 11.43 34.32
CA ILE A 25 33.88 10.74 33.86
C ILE A 25 33.61 9.25 34.07
N VAL A 26 33.30 8.52 33.00
CA VAL A 26 33.29 7.06 33.02
C VAL A 26 34.67 6.61 32.59
N THR A 27 35.44 6.10 33.56
CA THR A 27 36.63 5.28 33.31
C THR A 27 36.23 4.09 32.42
N PRO A 28 36.97 3.80 31.32
CA PRO A 28 36.66 2.62 30.51
C PRO A 28 36.81 1.37 31.38
N ALA A 29 35.71 0.64 31.58
CA ALA A 29 35.80 -0.73 32.06
C ALA A 29 36.51 -1.54 30.98
N ALA A 30 37.61 -2.17 31.36
CA ALA A 30 38.33 -3.10 30.49
C ALA A 30 37.36 -4.14 29.94
N ALA A 31 37.40 -4.33 28.62
CA ALA A 31 36.63 -5.34 27.94
C ALA A 31 37.08 -6.73 28.41
N ASN A 32 36.26 -7.39 29.24
CA ASN A 32 36.33 -8.84 29.39
C ASN A 32 35.73 -9.46 28.13
N THR A 33 36.52 -9.47 27.05
CA THR A 33 36.41 -10.49 26.02
C THR A 33 36.62 -11.82 26.74
N ALA A 34 35.74 -12.80 26.56
CA ALA A 34 35.98 -14.13 27.11
C ALA A 34 37.30 -14.66 26.52
N GLU A 35 38.37 -14.58 27.30
CA GLU A 35 39.63 -15.24 27.00
C GLU A 35 39.42 -16.73 27.18
N ILE A 36 39.60 -17.48 26.10
CA ILE A 36 39.82 -18.92 26.19
C ILE A 36 41.27 -19.10 26.59
N THR A 37 41.58 -18.87 27.86
CA THR A 37 42.87 -19.20 28.46
C THR A 37 42.63 -20.13 29.63
N THR A 38 42.29 -21.38 29.30
CA THR A 38 42.71 -22.51 30.11
C THR A 38 43.88 -23.14 29.37
N PRO A 39 45.13 -23.00 29.84
CA PRO A 39 46.16 -23.94 29.44
C PRO A 39 45.69 -25.33 29.84
N LEU A 40 45.95 -26.32 28.97
CA LEU A 40 45.78 -27.72 29.29
C LEU A 40 46.41 -28.00 30.65
N THR A 41 45.59 -28.21 31.68
CA THR A 41 46.03 -29.01 32.81
C THR A 41 46.44 -30.36 32.24
N ASP A 42 47.59 -30.85 32.69
CA ASP A 42 48.37 -32.01 32.21
C ASP A 42 47.62 -33.36 32.21
N GLU A 43 46.28 -33.37 32.34
CA GLU A 43 45.40 -34.55 32.32
C GLU A 43 44.81 -34.88 30.94
N SER A 44 45.01 -34.06 29.89
CA SER A 44 44.52 -34.41 28.54
C SER A 44 45.36 -35.47 27.80
N LYS A 45 46.44 -35.97 28.41
CA LYS A 45 47.32 -37.00 27.83
C LYS A 45 46.66 -38.38 27.71
N SER A 46 45.43 -38.57 28.20
CA SER A 46 44.67 -39.83 28.10
C SER A 46 43.48 -39.80 27.13
N PHE A 47 43.24 -38.72 26.38
CA PHE A 47 42.13 -38.68 25.43
C PHE A 47 42.48 -39.39 24.12
N GLY A 48 41.70 -40.42 23.78
CA GLY A 48 41.80 -41.17 22.53
C GLY A 48 40.87 -40.61 21.46
N VAL A 49 41.16 -40.94 20.20
CA VAL A 49 40.24 -40.69 19.07
C VAL A 49 39.40 -41.93 18.84
N PHE A 50 38.07 -41.79 18.85
CA PHE A 50 37.14 -42.89 18.63
C PHE A 50 35.85 -42.42 17.95
N PRO A 51 35.13 -43.33 17.26
CA PRO A 51 33.90 -42.98 16.55
C PRO A 51 32.70 -42.90 17.51
N VAL A 52 31.88 -41.86 17.38
CA VAL A 52 30.59 -41.71 18.06
C VAL A 52 29.51 -41.21 17.09
N GLY A 53 28.25 -41.49 17.37
CA GLY A 53 27.15 -40.85 16.63
C GLY A 53 27.01 -39.36 16.98
N LEU A 54 26.48 -38.56 16.06
CA LEU A 54 26.08 -37.17 16.32
C LEU A 54 24.58 -37.01 16.04
N ASN A 55 23.84 -36.80 17.12
CA ASN A 55 22.39 -36.62 17.12
C ASN A 55 22.04 -35.15 17.34
N VAL A 56 20.94 -34.72 16.75
CA VAL A 56 20.29 -33.43 16.99
C VAL A 56 18.88 -33.72 17.51
N GLY A 57 18.65 -33.48 18.80
CA GLY A 57 17.49 -34.04 19.49
C GLY A 57 17.41 -35.56 19.30
N LYS A 58 16.28 -36.07 18.78
CA LYS A 58 16.07 -37.51 18.51
C LYS A 58 16.52 -37.96 17.11
N ARG A 59 17.06 -37.06 16.30
CA ARG A 59 17.43 -37.34 14.90
C ARG A 59 18.92 -37.57 14.80
N ASN A 60 19.33 -38.71 14.29
CA ASN A 60 20.71 -38.95 13.90
C ASN A 60 21.05 -38.11 12.66
N VAL A 61 22.06 -37.24 12.77
CA VAL A 61 22.52 -36.37 11.67
C VAL A 61 23.80 -36.89 11.07
N ASN A 62 24.67 -37.50 11.88
CA ASN A 62 25.81 -38.25 11.40
C ASN A 62 25.95 -39.55 12.19
N PRO A 63 25.88 -40.73 11.55
CA PRO A 63 25.91 -42.01 12.24
C PRO A 63 27.28 -42.36 12.82
N SER A 64 28.36 -41.70 12.37
CA SER A 64 29.71 -41.94 12.88
C SER A 64 30.65 -40.78 12.57
N ILE A 65 31.07 -40.06 13.62
CA ILE A 65 32.12 -39.03 13.57
C ILE A 65 33.26 -39.42 14.49
N LEU A 66 34.50 -39.13 14.09
CA LEU A 66 35.67 -39.27 14.96
C LEU A 66 35.72 -38.06 15.90
N ILE A 67 35.74 -38.32 17.21
CA ILE A 67 35.92 -37.30 18.24
C ILE A 67 37.15 -37.62 19.08
N ARG A 68 37.70 -36.63 19.77
CA ARG A 68 38.75 -36.84 20.77
C ARG A 68 38.16 -36.64 22.17
N GLY A 69 38.20 -37.69 22.98
CA GLY A 69 37.59 -37.70 24.31
C GLY A 69 38.02 -38.92 25.11
N GLN A 70 37.29 -39.22 26.18
CA GLN A 70 37.50 -40.42 26.99
C GLN A 70 36.23 -40.82 27.74
N GLU A 71 35.90 -42.10 27.74
CA GLU A 71 34.76 -42.69 28.45
C GLU A 71 35.22 -43.89 29.31
N ASN A 72 34.42 -44.31 30.29
CA ASN A 72 34.77 -45.38 31.24
C ASN A 72 33.83 -46.60 31.20
N GLY A 73 33.10 -46.79 30.12
CA GLY A 73 32.09 -47.83 29.89
C GLY A 73 30.72 -47.53 30.52
N SER A 74 30.59 -46.46 31.30
CA SER A 74 29.34 -46.04 31.96
C SER A 74 28.99 -44.56 31.79
N GLN A 75 29.99 -43.70 31.60
CA GLN A 75 29.82 -42.26 31.41
C GLN A 75 31.01 -41.63 30.67
N ALA A 76 30.79 -40.44 30.11
CA ALA A 76 31.86 -39.60 29.57
C ALA A 76 32.72 -38.99 30.68
N ILE A 77 34.05 -39.04 30.52
CA ILE A 77 35.01 -38.36 31.40
C ILE A 77 35.32 -37.00 30.80
N ASN A 78 35.19 -35.94 31.60
CA ASN A 78 35.54 -34.56 31.23
C ASN A 78 34.91 -34.10 29.89
N PHE A 79 33.61 -34.38 29.74
CA PHE A 79 32.86 -34.20 28.51
C PHE A 79 32.93 -32.78 27.91
N ALA A 80 33.02 -31.75 28.76
CA ALA A 80 33.13 -30.35 28.33
C ALA A 80 34.35 -30.10 27.41
N ASN A 81 35.41 -30.90 27.55
CA ASN A 81 36.65 -30.78 26.78
C ASN A 81 36.75 -31.75 25.61
N TRP A 82 35.73 -32.56 25.34
CA TRP A 82 35.71 -33.42 24.15
C TRP A 82 35.70 -32.57 22.89
N LEU A 83 36.49 -32.98 21.89
CA LEU A 83 36.69 -32.24 20.64
C LEU A 83 35.91 -32.87 19.50
N LEU A 84 35.12 -32.04 18.82
CA LEU A 84 34.33 -32.40 17.65
C LEU A 84 34.91 -31.73 16.39
N PRO A 85 34.95 -32.44 15.25
CA PRO A 85 35.36 -31.85 13.98
C PRO A 85 34.48 -30.67 13.57
N TYR A 86 35.10 -29.60 13.10
CA TYR A 86 34.45 -28.36 12.67
C TYR A 86 33.33 -28.65 11.65
N ASP A 87 33.61 -29.40 10.58
CA ASP A 87 32.65 -29.69 9.51
C ASP A 87 31.42 -30.47 10.01
N ALA A 88 31.63 -31.37 10.98
CA ALA A 88 30.54 -32.13 11.59
C ALA A 88 29.59 -31.22 12.39
N VAL A 89 30.14 -30.23 13.10
CA VAL A 89 29.36 -29.22 13.84
C VAL A 89 28.62 -28.28 12.88
N ILE A 90 29.31 -27.76 11.85
CA ILE A 90 28.69 -26.88 10.84
C ILE A 90 27.51 -27.59 10.16
N SER A 91 27.70 -28.84 9.76
CA SER A 91 26.66 -29.67 9.15
C SER A 91 25.50 -29.97 10.10
N ALA A 92 25.79 -30.39 11.34
CA ALA A 92 24.76 -30.76 12.31
C ALA A 92 23.88 -29.58 12.74
N LEU A 93 24.50 -28.40 12.95
CA LEU A 93 23.80 -27.18 13.33
C LEU A 93 23.24 -26.39 12.13
N LYS A 94 23.50 -26.84 10.90
CA LYS A 94 23.16 -26.17 9.63
C LYS A 94 23.63 -24.71 9.59
N LEU A 95 24.88 -24.48 9.98
CA LEU A 95 25.47 -23.14 10.03
C LEU A 95 25.87 -22.68 8.64
N ASN A 96 25.48 -21.45 8.29
CA ASN A 96 25.99 -20.75 7.12
C ASN A 96 27.16 -19.87 7.55
N VAL A 97 28.33 -20.05 6.95
CA VAL A 97 29.57 -19.37 7.33
C VAL A 97 30.04 -18.51 6.17
N THR A 98 30.24 -17.22 6.42
CA THR A 98 30.72 -16.25 5.43
C THR A 98 31.96 -15.54 5.95
N THR A 99 32.95 -15.34 5.08
CA THR A 99 34.18 -14.60 5.43
C THR A 99 33.97 -13.12 5.18
N LEU A 100 34.18 -12.29 6.19
CA LEU A 100 34.05 -10.84 6.13
C LEU A 100 35.35 -10.18 5.61
N PRO A 101 35.29 -8.93 5.10
CA PRO A 101 36.46 -8.21 4.60
C PRO A 101 37.57 -7.98 5.64
N ASP A 102 37.24 -8.03 6.92
CA ASP A 102 38.17 -7.91 8.05
C ASP A 102 38.83 -9.24 8.45
N GLY A 103 38.53 -10.34 7.74
CA GLY A 103 39.06 -11.68 7.99
C GLY A 103 38.33 -12.47 9.08
N GLN A 104 37.25 -11.94 9.69
CA GLN A 104 36.40 -12.69 10.61
C GLN A 104 35.41 -13.59 9.86
N LEU A 105 34.94 -14.65 10.52
CA LEU A 105 33.87 -15.52 10.04
C LEU A 105 32.54 -15.10 10.67
N GLU A 106 31.58 -14.64 9.88
CA GLU A 106 30.19 -14.50 10.33
C GLU A 106 29.48 -15.85 10.19
N VAL A 107 28.99 -16.37 11.31
CA VAL A 107 28.31 -17.65 11.42
C VAL A 107 26.84 -17.43 11.73
N ARG A 108 25.97 -18.02 10.90
CA ARG A 108 24.53 -17.80 10.92
C ARG A 108 23.75 -19.11 10.99
N SER A 109 22.77 -19.17 11.88
CA SER A 109 21.79 -20.24 12.00
C SER A 109 20.38 -19.65 12.18
N PRO A 110 19.31 -20.47 12.10
CA PRO A 110 17.96 -20.03 12.44
C PRO A 110 17.81 -19.44 13.86
N GLY A 111 18.71 -19.77 14.79
CA GLY A 111 18.64 -19.34 16.19
C GLY A 111 19.79 -18.42 16.67
N ILE A 112 20.87 -18.26 15.90
CA ILE A 112 22.00 -17.42 16.30
C ILE A 112 22.73 -16.77 15.11
N VAL A 113 23.23 -15.55 15.32
CA VAL A 113 24.17 -14.87 14.42
C VAL A 113 25.36 -14.39 15.24
N THR A 114 26.57 -14.85 14.93
CA THR A 114 27.79 -14.51 15.69
C THR A 114 29.01 -14.34 14.79
N ARG A 115 30.09 -13.77 15.31
CA ARG A 115 31.38 -13.64 14.63
C ARG A 115 32.45 -14.43 15.35
N ILE A 116 33.23 -15.18 14.58
CA ILE A 116 34.35 -15.99 15.06
C ILE A 116 35.62 -15.48 14.39
N ASN A 117 36.67 -15.24 15.18
CA ASN A 117 37.99 -15.03 14.62
C ASN A 117 38.59 -16.40 14.26
N PRO A 118 38.87 -16.71 12.98
CA PRO A 118 39.39 -18.01 12.58
C PRO A 118 40.74 -18.35 13.22
N GLN A 119 41.54 -17.36 13.61
CA GLN A 119 42.84 -17.55 14.28
C GLN A 119 42.70 -18.06 15.73
N LYS A 120 41.50 -17.99 16.30
CA LYS A 120 41.19 -18.47 17.65
C LYS A 120 40.58 -19.88 17.67
N LEU A 121 40.33 -20.48 16.51
CA LEU A 121 39.84 -21.85 16.41
C LEU A 121 40.97 -22.84 16.70
N ARG A 122 40.64 -23.91 17.43
CA ARG A 122 41.62 -24.95 17.79
C ARG A 122 41.85 -25.88 16.60
N THR A 123 43.09 -26.39 16.47
CA THR A 123 43.45 -27.41 15.48
C THR A 123 43.99 -28.64 16.20
N ASP A 124 43.39 -29.79 15.93
CA ASP A 124 43.82 -31.11 16.37
C ASP A 124 44.62 -31.80 15.26
N SER A 125 45.66 -32.55 15.63
CA SER A 125 46.55 -33.22 14.67
C SER A 125 45.88 -34.33 13.85
N GLU A 126 44.79 -34.93 14.35
CA GLU A 126 44.06 -36.00 13.67
C GLU A 126 42.69 -35.55 13.16
N LEU A 127 42.04 -34.60 13.82
CA LEU A 127 40.66 -34.17 13.50
C LEU A 127 40.58 -32.85 12.71
N GLY A 128 41.70 -32.13 12.53
CA GLY A 128 41.72 -30.83 11.85
C GLY A 128 41.17 -29.70 12.71
N LEU A 129 40.40 -28.76 12.15
CA LEU A 129 39.74 -27.71 12.93
C LEU A 129 38.67 -28.33 13.82
N VAL A 130 38.63 -27.94 15.10
CA VAL A 130 37.73 -28.55 16.10
C VAL A 130 37.07 -27.52 17.02
N PHE A 131 35.90 -27.89 17.54
CA PHE A 131 35.23 -27.23 18.66
C PHE A 131 35.20 -28.18 19.87
N SER A 132 35.43 -27.66 21.07
CA SER A 132 35.08 -28.41 22.28
C SER A 132 33.57 -28.34 22.56
N ILE A 133 33.04 -29.27 23.35
CA ILE A 133 31.65 -29.19 23.84
C ILE A 133 31.39 -27.85 24.56
N GLN A 134 32.36 -27.35 25.32
CA GLN A 134 32.26 -26.04 25.97
C GLN A 134 32.24 -24.89 24.96
N ASP A 135 32.97 -24.99 23.84
CA ASP A 135 32.92 -24.01 22.76
C ASP A 135 31.50 -23.96 22.15
N LEU A 136 30.81 -25.10 22.02
CA LEU A 136 29.43 -25.14 21.52
C LEU A 136 28.44 -24.42 22.45
N GLN A 137 28.58 -24.61 23.75
CA GLN A 137 27.73 -23.95 24.75
C GLN A 137 28.00 -22.44 24.80
N THR A 138 29.27 -22.02 24.68
CA THR A 138 29.65 -20.60 24.79
C THR A 138 29.38 -19.82 23.51
N LEU A 139 29.77 -20.35 22.35
CA LEU A 139 29.63 -19.68 21.05
C LEU A 139 28.22 -19.78 20.48
N PHE A 140 27.56 -20.94 20.64
CA PHE A 140 26.28 -21.22 19.98
C PHE A 140 25.11 -21.38 20.96
N GLY A 141 25.36 -21.45 22.27
CA GLY A 141 24.31 -21.71 23.26
C GLY A 141 23.70 -23.11 23.14
N VAL A 142 24.42 -24.05 22.51
CA VAL A 142 23.97 -25.42 22.28
C VAL A 142 24.49 -26.30 23.41
N ALA A 143 23.57 -26.86 24.19
CA ALA A 143 23.89 -27.87 25.18
C ALA A 143 24.13 -29.22 24.48
N ALA A 144 25.01 -30.02 25.04
CA ALA A 144 25.28 -31.36 24.55
C ALA A 144 25.26 -32.35 25.70
N THR A 145 24.78 -33.55 25.44
CA THR A 145 24.86 -34.70 26.34
C THR A 145 25.45 -35.88 25.60
N PHE A 146 26.15 -36.76 26.29
CA PHE A 146 26.60 -38.03 25.73
C PHE A 146 25.63 -39.12 26.16
N ASP A 147 24.90 -39.69 25.21
CA ASP A 147 24.05 -40.86 25.45
C ASP A 147 24.88 -42.11 25.20
N ILE A 148 25.21 -42.81 26.29
CA ILE A 148 26.03 -44.02 26.22
C ILE A 148 25.27 -45.23 25.63
N ASN A 149 23.94 -45.26 25.70
CA ASN A 149 23.14 -46.36 25.15
C ASN A 149 23.06 -46.28 23.63
N GLU A 150 22.97 -45.06 23.08
CA GLU A 150 23.03 -44.81 21.65
C GLU A 150 24.47 -44.61 21.13
N TYR A 151 25.45 -44.56 22.04
CA TYR A 151 26.85 -44.23 21.79
C TYR A 151 27.00 -42.97 20.91
N ALA A 152 26.26 -41.93 21.27
CA ALA A 152 26.12 -40.71 20.48
C ALA A 152 26.15 -39.43 21.33
N ILE A 153 26.69 -38.36 20.76
CA ILE A 153 26.57 -37.01 21.31
C ILE A 153 25.24 -36.44 20.83
N VAL A 154 24.37 -36.08 21.77
CA VAL A 154 23.08 -35.43 21.50
C VAL A 154 23.24 -33.93 21.67
N LEU A 155 23.11 -33.19 20.58
CA LEU A 155 23.05 -31.73 20.58
C LEU A 155 21.61 -31.27 20.80
N GLU A 156 21.39 -30.52 21.87
CA GLU A 156 20.12 -29.87 22.18
C GLU A 156 20.10 -28.49 21.53
N ILE A 157 19.43 -28.40 20.38
CA ILE A 157 19.32 -27.16 19.63
C ILE A 157 18.06 -26.41 20.05
N PRO A 158 18.18 -25.24 20.69
CA PRO A 158 17.01 -24.52 21.22
C PRO A 158 16.10 -23.94 20.11
N TRP A 159 16.61 -23.80 18.87
CA TRP A 159 15.86 -23.27 17.73
C TRP A 159 15.25 -24.33 16.80
N LEU A 160 15.32 -25.63 17.12
CA LEU A 160 14.83 -26.69 16.22
C LEU A 160 13.29 -26.67 16.00
N ASN A 161 12.55 -26.11 16.95
CA ASN A 161 11.08 -26.00 16.93
C ASN A 161 10.59 -24.60 16.57
N GLN A 162 11.49 -23.65 16.31
CA GLN A 162 11.13 -22.30 15.89
C GLN A 162 11.24 -22.26 14.37
N SER A 163 10.13 -21.99 13.69
CA SER A 163 10.18 -21.63 12.28
C SER A 163 11.16 -20.47 12.15
N SER A 164 12.25 -20.68 11.41
CA SER A 164 13.08 -19.57 10.97
C SER A 164 12.13 -18.51 10.44
N GLY A 165 12.11 -17.34 11.07
CA GLY A 165 11.56 -16.16 10.43
C GLY A 165 12.42 -15.98 9.20
N GLU A 166 12.00 -16.58 8.09
CA GLU A 166 12.63 -16.34 6.80
C GLU A 166 12.64 -14.83 6.67
N LEU A 167 13.83 -14.26 6.48
CA LEU A 167 13.98 -12.96 5.86
C LEU A 167 13.16 -13.08 4.58
N THR A 168 11.92 -12.61 4.62
CA THR A 168 10.98 -12.83 3.54
C THR A 168 11.62 -12.17 2.35
N GLN A 169 11.84 -12.97 1.30
CA GLN A 169 12.49 -12.60 0.05
C GLN A 169 12.23 -11.13 -0.23
N THR A 170 13.32 -10.35 -0.31
CA THR A 170 13.33 -9.01 -0.91
C THR A 170 12.33 -9.04 -2.06
N GLU A 171 11.28 -8.19 -2.03
CA GLU A 171 10.23 -8.19 -3.07
C GLU A 171 10.90 -8.40 -4.42
N THR A 172 10.63 -9.53 -5.07
CA THR A 172 11.37 -9.95 -6.26
C THR A 172 11.37 -8.79 -7.23
N ALA A 173 12.56 -8.31 -7.58
CA ALA A 173 12.69 -7.12 -8.39
C ALA A 173 11.87 -7.27 -9.67
N ILE A 174 11.02 -6.30 -9.98
CA ILE A 174 10.16 -6.35 -11.16
C ILE A 174 11.06 -6.23 -12.40
N GLN A 175 11.28 -7.34 -13.08
CA GLN A 175 12.06 -7.38 -14.32
C GLN A 175 11.17 -7.04 -15.52
N LEU A 176 11.46 -5.91 -16.16
CA LEU A 176 10.77 -5.45 -17.38
C LEU A 176 11.60 -5.63 -18.65
N GLN A 177 12.92 -5.87 -18.52
CA GLN A 177 13.82 -6.01 -19.65
C GLN A 177 13.51 -7.28 -20.46
N GLY A 178 13.49 -7.16 -21.79
CA GLY A 178 13.22 -8.26 -22.71
C GLY A 178 11.74 -8.62 -22.89
N LEU A 179 10.83 -8.01 -22.14
CA LEU A 179 9.39 -8.23 -22.31
C LEU A 179 8.83 -7.44 -23.51
N PRO A 180 7.83 -7.98 -24.23
CA PRO A 180 7.06 -7.19 -25.20
C PRO A 180 6.40 -5.99 -24.51
N HIS A 181 6.53 -4.81 -25.12
CA HIS A 181 6.07 -3.56 -24.56
C HIS A 181 4.75 -3.12 -25.18
N ILE A 182 3.76 -2.81 -24.35
CA ILE A 182 2.43 -2.33 -24.75
C ILE A 182 2.25 -0.89 -24.27
N ALA A 183 2.12 0.01 -25.23
CA ALA A 183 1.87 1.43 -24.99
C ALA A 183 0.37 1.78 -25.13
N PRO A 184 -0.12 2.80 -24.40
CA PRO A 184 -1.47 3.34 -24.60
C PRO A 184 -1.62 4.03 -25.96
N ALA A 185 -2.86 4.27 -26.34
CA ALA A 185 -3.17 5.09 -27.51
C ALA A 185 -2.74 6.56 -27.31
N ASN A 186 -2.34 7.22 -28.40
CA ASN A 186 -1.92 8.63 -28.37
C ASN A 186 -3.04 9.61 -27.99
N PHE A 187 -4.28 9.27 -28.32
CA PHE A 187 -5.48 10.02 -27.94
C PHE A 187 -6.62 9.06 -27.65
N ASN A 188 -7.40 9.37 -26.62
CA ASN A 188 -8.55 8.58 -26.22
C ASN A 188 -9.57 9.46 -25.47
N ILE A 189 -10.85 9.11 -25.57
CA ILE A 189 -11.89 9.56 -24.66
C ILE A 189 -12.28 8.37 -23.78
N ALA A 190 -12.02 8.46 -22.48
CA ALA A 190 -12.25 7.33 -21.59
C ALA A 190 -13.69 7.27 -21.14
N THR A 191 -14.21 8.38 -20.63
CA THR A 191 -15.58 8.43 -20.14
C THR A 191 -16.18 9.82 -20.29
N ILE A 192 -17.50 9.84 -20.48
CA ILE A 192 -18.34 11.03 -20.38
C ILE A 192 -19.38 10.75 -19.30
N GLU A 193 -19.52 11.66 -18.35
CA GLU A 193 -20.47 11.58 -17.25
C GLU A 193 -21.36 12.83 -17.24
N GLN A 194 -22.67 12.62 -17.18
CA GLN A 194 -23.65 13.68 -17.01
C GLN A 194 -24.34 13.50 -15.65
N LYS A 195 -24.42 14.59 -14.89
CA LYS A 195 -25.26 14.71 -13.70
C LYS A 195 -26.39 15.66 -13.99
N VAL A 196 -27.60 15.29 -13.61
CA VAL A 196 -28.79 16.14 -13.71
C VAL A 196 -29.51 16.08 -12.38
N ASN A 197 -29.80 17.24 -11.82
CA ASN A 197 -30.70 17.40 -10.68
C ASN A 197 -31.92 18.19 -11.13
N ALA A 198 -33.10 17.59 -10.97
CA ALA A 198 -34.37 18.28 -11.08
C ALA A 198 -34.95 18.43 -9.66
N SER A 199 -35.14 19.64 -9.18
CA SER A 199 -35.67 19.90 -7.84
C SER A 199 -36.63 21.07 -7.81
N GLY A 200 -37.61 21.01 -6.90
CA GLY A 200 -38.62 22.05 -6.75
C GLY A 200 -39.42 21.88 -5.47
N THR A 201 -40.30 22.84 -5.21
CA THR A 201 -41.27 22.81 -4.11
C THR A 201 -42.69 22.69 -4.67
N ALA A 202 -43.68 22.50 -3.81
CA ALA A 202 -45.09 22.50 -4.20
C ALA A 202 -45.56 23.83 -4.84
N THR A 203 -44.85 24.94 -4.58
CA THR A 203 -45.26 26.30 -4.97
C THR A 203 -44.38 26.92 -6.05
N THR A 204 -43.21 26.34 -6.33
CA THR A 204 -42.27 26.83 -7.34
C THR A 204 -42.11 25.84 -8.49
N SER A 205 -41.89 26.33 -9.71
CA SER A 205 -41.52 25.48 -10.83
C SER A 205 -40.23 24.69 -10.56
N ALA A 206 -40.11 23.53 -11.23
CA ALA A 206 -38.92 22.70 -11.13
C ALA A 206 -37.69 23.45 -11.71
N SER A 207 -36.61 23.46 -10.95
CA SER A 207 -35.29 23.89 -11.41
C SER A 207 -34.51 22.68 -11.92
N TYR A 208 -33.79 22.87 -13.03
CA TYR A 208 -32.99 21.83 -13.67
C TYR A 208 -31.55 22.27 -13.75
N ARG A 209 -30.68 21.62 -13.00
CA ARG A 209 -29.23 21.89 -12.96
C ARG A 209 -28.47 20.66 -13.43
N GLY A 210 -27.31 20.87 -14.04
CA GLY A 210 -26.49 19.77 -14.51
C GLY A 210 -25.00 20.04 -14.46
N ASP A 211 -24.25 18.98 -14.67
CA ASP A 211 -22.79 18.99 -14.79
C ASP A 211 -22.38 17.92 -15.81
N VAL A 212 -21.54 18.29 -16.76
CA VAL A 212 -20.94 17.36 -17.73
C VAL A 212 -19.46 17.25 -17.46
N VAL A 213 -18.97 16.02 -17.33
CA VAL A 213 -17.55 15.70 -17.23
C VAL A 213 -17.15 14.86 -18.43
N ALA A 214 -16.05 15.22 -19.07
CA ALA A 214 -15.38 14.39 -20.06
C ALA A 214 -13.90 14.25 -19.68
N VAL A 215 -13.38 13.03 -19.77
CA VAL A 215 -11.98 12.74 -19.45
C VAL A 215 -11.43 11.71 -20.42
N GLY A 216 -10.17 11.87 -20.76
CA GLY A 216 -9.46 11.00 -21.67
C GLY A 216 -7.96 11.18 -21.57
N SER A 217 -7.22 10.53 -22.46
CA SER A 217 -5.76 10.67 -22.56
C SER A 217 -5.36 11.30 -23.88
N ALA A 218 -4.26 12.06 -23.86
CA ALA A 218 -3.61 12.63 -25.02
C ALA A 218 -2.10 12.76 -24.75
N PHE A 219 -1.24 12.41 -25.70
CA PHE A 219 0.22 12.62 -25.59
C PHE A 219 0.87 12.09 -24.29
N GLY A 220 0.36 10.96 -23.77
CA GLY A 220 0.83 10.36 -22.51
C GLY A 220 0.42 11.10 -21.23
N GLY A 221 -0.50 12.06 -21.31
CA GLY A 221 -1.16 12.71 -20.18
C GLY A 221 -2.68 12.58 -20.26
N SER A 222 -3.39 13.00 -19.23
CA SER A 222 -4.85 13.09 -19.23
C SER A 222 -5.32 14.47 -19.68
N TRP A 223 -6.42 14.54 -20.42
CA TRP A 223 -7.20 15.76 -20.58
C TRP A 223 -8.54 15.60 -19.86
N PHE A 224 -9.06 16.70 -19.32
CA PHE A 224 -10.27 16.76 -18.52
C PHE A 224 -11.03 18.03 -18.84
N ILE A 225 -12.35 17.92 -19.02
CA ILE A 225 -13.26 19.06 -19.21
C ILE A 225 -14.46 18.85 -18.29
N ARG A 226 -14.86 19.92 -17.61
CA ARG A 226 -16.08 20.00 -16.81
C ARG A 226 -16.88 21.23 -17.23
N THR A 227 -18.12 21.01 -17.59
CA THR A 227 -19.08 22.06 -17.93
C THR A 227 -20.15 22.13 -16.84
N ASP A 228 -20.26 23.29 -16.19
CA ASP A 228 -21.34 23.57 -15.26
C ASP A 228 -22.57 24.05 -16.05
N GLN A 229 -23.75 23.56 -15.68
CA GLN A 229 -25.02 23.85 -16.33
C GLN A 229 -26.02 24.35 -15.27
N PRO A 230 -25.89 25.60 -14.78
CA PRO A 230 -26.74 26.16 -13.73
C PRO A 230 -28.23 26.17 -14.07
N ASN A 231 -28.55 26.26 -15.37
CA ASN A 231 -29.88 26.05 -15.90
C ASN A 231 -29.81 25.21 -17.19
N LEU A 232 -30.23 23.94 -17.11
CA LEU A 232 -30.27 23.03 -18.26
C LEU A 232 -31.22 23.50 -19.38
N GLN A 233 -32.23 24.29 -19.04
CA GLN A 233 -33.18 24.84 -20.01
C GLN A 233 -32.64 26.09 -20.71
N ASN A 234 -31.61 26.74 -20.16
CA ASN A 234 -30.97 27.91 -20.76
C ASN A 234 -29.48 27.66 -21.01
N GLN A 235 -29.17 27.26 -22.25
CA GLN A 235 -27.80 26.95 -22.69
C GLN A 235 -26.83 28.13 -22.55
N GLN A 236 -27.31 29.38 -22.54
CA GLN A 236 -26.44 30.54 -22.33
C GLN A 236 -25.84 30.57 -20.92
N THR A 237 -26.47 29.92 -19.94
CA THR A 237 -25.95 29.85 -18.57
C THR A 237 -24.79 28.87 -18.42
N TRP A 238 -24.52 28.05 -19.44
CA TRP A 238 -23.51 27.00 -19.35
C TRP A 238 -22.11 27.59 -19.47
N ASN A 239 -21.19 27.06 -18.68
CA ASN A 239 -19.81 27.50 -18.68
C ASN A 239 -18.86 26.31 -18.51
N ILE A 240 -17.67 26.39 -19.11
CA ILE A 240 -16.59 25.44 -18.85
C ILE A 240 -16.00 25.76 -17.49
N ALA A 241 -16.54 25.18 -16.42
CA ALA A 241 -16.02 25.38 -15.07
C ALA A 241 -14.52 25.00 -14.99
N GLU A 242 -14.11 23.95 -15.68
CA GLU A 242 -12.73 23.46 -15.66
C GLU A 242 -12.32 22.86 -17.02
N ALA A 243 -11.13 23.18 -17.50
CA ALA A 243 -10.48 22.38 -18.52
C ALA A 243 -8.99 22.25 -18.22
N GLN A 244 -8.46 21.03 -18.24
CA GLN A 244 -7.10 20.75 -17.82
C GLN A 244 -6.47 19.70 -18.72
N PHE A 245 -5.21 19.90 -19.08
CA PHE A 245 -4.32 18.85 -19.52
C PHE A 245 -3.23 18.63 -18.46
N LEU A 246 -2.99 17.37 -18.12
CA LEU A 246 -2.09 16.97 -17.06
C LEU A 246 -1.23 15.79 -17.53
N ARG A 247 0.08 15.99 -17.57
CA ARG A 247 1.05 14.92 -17.82
C ARG A 247 1.95 14.78 -16.62
N GLN A 248 1.95 13.59 -16.02
CA GLN A 248 2.67 13.30 -14.79
C GLN A 248 3.72 12.21 -15.02
N THR A 249 4.95 12.45 -14.56
CA THR A 249 6.02 11.45 -14.60
C THR A 249 6.82 11.47 -13.29
N ASN A 250 7.79 10.59 -13.14
CA ASN A 250 8.66 10.61 -11.95
C ASN A 250 9.55 11.86 -11.91
N LEU A 251 10.01 12.34 -13.08
CA LEU A 251 11.01 13.41 -13.19
C LEU A 251 10.41 14.79 -13.48
N ALA A 252 9.33 14.84 -14.24
CA ALA A 252 8.70 16.11 -14.62
C ALA A 252 7.18 16.01 -14.74
N ASP A 253 6.48 17.09 -14.40
CA ASP A 253 5.04 17.22 -14.62
C ASP A 253 4.71 18.48 -15.43
N TYR A 254 3.62 18.40 -16.18
CA TYR A 254 3.07 19.48 -16.99
C TYR A 254 1.59 19.64 -16.67
N PHE A 255 1.18 20.84 -16.29
CA PHE A 255 -0.20 21.22 -16.06
C PHE A 255 -0.56 22.37 -17.00
N ILE A 256 -1.65 22.24 -17.74
CA ILE A 256 -2.12 23.25 -18.69
C ILE A 256 -3.61 23.47 -18.47
N GLY A 257 -4.04 24.73 -18.47
CA GLY A 257 -5.44 25.12 -18.27
C GLY A 257 -5.75 25.42 -16.80
N SER A 258 -6.95 25.05 -16.37
CA SER A 258 -7.45 25.24 -15.01
C SER A 258 -6.62 24.46 -13.99
N GLN A 259 -6.03 25.16 -13.04
CA GLN A 259 -5.22 24.58 -11.95
C GLN A 259 -5.11 25.59 -10.79
N PRO A 260 -4.79 25.15 -9.57
CA PRO A 260 -4.39 26.09 -8.52
C PRO A 260 -2.97 26.61 -8.79
N THR A 261 -2.62 27.77 -8.23
CA THR A 261 -1.23 28.25 -8.25
C THR A 261 -0.39 27.44 -7.25
N PHE A 262 0.92 27.35 -7.46
CA PHE A 262 1.78 26.59 -6.54
C PHE A 262 2.08 27.33 -5.23
N TRP A 263 1.85 28.66 -5.17
CA TRP A 263 2.22 29.50 -4.02
C TRP A 263 1.04 29.89 -3.11
N GLN A 264 -0.21 29.59 -3.49
CA GLN A 264 -1.40 29.87 -2.68
C GLN A 264 -2.31 28.65 -2.58
N ASN A 265 -3.00 28.52 -1.45
CA ASN A 265 -4.03 27.51 -1.26
C ASN A 265 -5.37 28.04 -1.77
N GLN A 266 -5.70 27.75 -3.02
CA GLN A 266 -6.96 28.17 -3.66
C GLN A 266 -7.63 26.99 -4.38
N GLY A 267 -8.93 27.10 -4.65
CA GLY A 267 -9.66 26.11 -5.44
C GLY A 267 -9.18 26.06 -6.90
N THR A 268 -9.54 24.99 -7.62
CA THR A 268 -9.36 24.93 -9.08
C THR A 268 -10.37 25.84 -9.77
N GLY A 269 -9.92 26.52 -10.84
CA GLY A 269 -10.80 27.32 -11.71
C GLY A 269 -10.36 28.78 -11.85
N ASP A 270 -9.83 29.37 -10.79
CA ASP A 270 -9.50 30.81 -10.73
C ASP A 270 -8.17 31.17 -11.42
N TYR A 271 -7.37 30.18 -11.76
CA TYR A 271 -6.11 30.34 -12.47
C TYR A 271 -6.08 29.41 -13.68
N TRP A 272 -5.79 30.00 -14.84
CA TRP A 272 -5.65 29.31 -16.11
C TRP A 272 -4.27 29.59 -16.66
N GLY A 273 -3.44 28.55 -16.78
CA GLY A 273 -2.06 28.76 -17.16
C GLY A 273 -1.30 27.48 -17.43
N PHE A 274 0.01 27.61 -17.47
CA PHE A 274 0.96 26.53 -17.61
C PHE A 274 1.79 26.40 -16.33
N THR A 275 1.95 25.19 -15.82
CA THR A 275 2.91 24.88 -14.75
C THR A 275 3.79 23.72 -15.17
N TYR A 276 5.10 23.92 -15.01
CA TYR A 276 6.14 22.92 -15.19
C TYR A 276 6.79 22.62 -13.84
N ILE A 277 6.95 21.34 -13.53
CA ILE A 277 7.68 20.89 -12.35
C ILE A 277 8.80 19.97 -12.83
N GLN A 278 10.02 20.20 -12.34
CA GLN A 278 11.17 19.32 -12.52
C GLN A 278 11.66 18.83 -11.17
N ARG A 279 12.00 17.56 -11.08
CA ARG A 279 12.47 16.91 -9.85
C ARG A 279 13.76 16.15 -10.09
N GLN A 280 14.60 16.12 -9.06
CA GLN A 280 15.82 15.34 -9.01
C GLN A 280 15.93 14.66 -7.64
N GLY A 281 16.24 13.37 -7.64
CA GLY A 281 16.50 12.62 -6.40
C GLY A 281 15.25 12.12 -5.64
N PHE A 282 14.04 12.28 -6.17
CA PHE A 282 12.83 11.72 -5.56
C PHE A 282 11.69 11.48 -6.57
N VAL A 283 10.72 10.66 -6.15
CA VAL A 283 9.46 10.41 -6.86
C VAL A 283 8.31 11.01 -6.02
N PRO A 284 7.33 11.69 -6.63
CA PRO A 284 6.20 12.26 -5.90
C PRO A 284 5.23 11.18 -5.38
N PRO A 285 4.51 11.46 -4.28
CA PRO A 285 3.50 10.54 -3.76
C PRO A 285 2.43 10.24 -4.80
N GLN A 286 2.06 8.96 -4.91
CA GLN A 286 0.95 8.49 -5.73
C GLN A 286 -0.30 8.44 -4.85
N PHE A 287 -1.23 9.36 -5.04
CA PHE A 287 -2.46 9.41 -4.27
C PHE A 287 -3.54 8.53 -4.91
N PHE A 288 -4.00 7.52 -4.16
CA PHE A 288 -5.21 6.76 -4.46
C PHE A 288 -6.42 7.50 -3.87
N GLY A 289 -6.77 8.63 -4.46
CA GLY A 289 -7.94 9.46 -4.07
C GLY A 289 -8.29 10.42 -5.21
N GLY A 290 -9.57 10.48 -5.59
CA GLY A 290 -9.97 11.01 -6.89
C GLY A 290 -10.22 12.51 -6.97
N GLY A 291 -9.92 13.08 -8.14
CA GLY A 291 -10.65 14.19 -8.73
C GLY A 291 -9.98 15.57 -8.79
N PHE A 292 -8.82 15.74 -8.14
CA PHE A 292 -8.10 17.02 -8.10
C PHE A 292 -6.59 16.77 -8.22
N SER A 293 -5.90 17.62 -8.97
CA SER A 293 -4.44 17.57 -9.11
C SER A 293 -3.86 18.93 -8.73
N ASP A 294 -3.00 18.92 -7.71
CA ASP A 294 -2.34 20.12 -7.18
C ASP A 294 -0.84 20.08 -7.52
N PRO A 295 -0.30 21.10 -8.20
CA PRO A 295 1.14 21.24 -8.41
C PRO A 295 1.96 21.12 -7.11
N ARG A 296 1.44 21.61 -5.97
CA ARG A 296 2.14 21.59 -4.67
C ARG A 296 2.34 20.20 -4.11
N GLN A 297 1.39 19.29 -4.34
CA GLN A 297 1.49 17.90 -3.92
C GLN A 297 2.60 17.16 -4.68
N ARG A 298 2.88 17.59 -5.91
CA ARG A 298 3.91 17.03 -6.77
C ARG A 298 5.31 17.55 -6.48
N LEU A 299 5.45 18.52 -5.58
CA LEU A 299 6.71 19.00 -5.02
C LEU A 299 7.12 18.26 -3.73
N GLN A 300 6.36 17.23 -3.33
CA GLN A 300 6.62 16.43 -2.13
C GLN A 300 7.20 15.08 -2.52
N ALA A 301 8.03 14.48 -1.67
CA ALA A 301 8.53 13.13 -1.89
C ALA A 301 7.54 12.07 -1.38
N ALA A 302 7.42 10.95 -2.11
CA ALA A 302 6.63 9.79 -1.70
C ALA A 302 7.18 9.12 -0.44
N ALA A 303 8.50 9.13 -0.32
CA ALA A 303 9.24 8.60 0.81
C ALA A 303 10.46 9.47 1.07
N VAL A 304 10.83 9.59 2.35
CA VAL A 304 12.08 10.23 2.78
C VAL A 304 12.87 9.17 3.54
N GLY A 305 14.06 8.84 3.03
CA GLY A 305 14.97 7.90 3.67
C GLY A 305 15.46 8.44 5.01
N ARG A 306 15.58 7.55 6.00
CA ARG A 306 16.01 7.89 7.35
C ARG A 306 17.14 7.00 7.82
N THR A 307 18.03 7.59 8.60
CA THR A 307 18.98 6.85 9.41
C THR A 307 18.35 6.47 10.76
N ILE A 308 18.29 5.18 11.05
CA ILE A 308 17.94 4.64 12.38
C ILE A 308 19.23 4.17 13.04
N SER A 309 19.65 4.82 14.10
CA SER A 309 20.87 4.48 14.81
C SER A 309 20.68 4.46 16.31
N GLY A 310 21.48 3.67 17.00
CA GLY A 310 21.49 3.64 18.45
C GLY A 310 22.74 2.94 18.99
N LYS A 311 22.81 2.84 20.32
CA LYS A 311 23.89 2.16 21.02
C LYS A 311 23.39 0.90 21.72
N THR A 312 24.23 -0.13 21.72
CA THR A 312 24.02 -1.41 22.41
C THR A 312 25.36 -2.11 22.65
N GLU A 313 25.33 -3.24 23.36
CA GLU A 313 26.53 -4.04 23.64
C GLU A 313 27.07 -4.70 22.35
N PRO A 314 28.39 -4.72 22.13
CA PRO A 314 29.01 -5.50 21.05
C PRO A 314 28.54 -6.95 21.03
N GLY A 315 28.32 -7.51 19.85
CA GLY A 315 27.78 -8.85 19.66
C GLY A 315 26.25 -8.95 19.76
N THR A 316 25.54 -7.85 20.04
CA THR A 316 24.07 -7.81 19.95
C THR A 316 23.64 -7.82 18.48
N LEU A 317 22.70 -8.70 18.12
CA LEU A 317 22.07 -8.66 16.80
C LEU A 317 20.87 -7.73 16.86
N VAL A 318 20.91 -6.68 16.05
CA VAL A 318 19.86 -5.68 15.99
C VAL A 318 19.04 -5.95 14.74
N ARG A 319 17.72 -6.15 14.90
CA ARG A 319 16.77 -6.32 13.79
C ARG A 319 15.84 -5.12 13.71
N LEU A 320 15.67 -4.59 12.52
CA LEU A 320 14.65 -3.60 12.20
C LEU A 320 13.42 -4.31 11.65
N VAL A 321 12.26 -4.12 12.28
CA VAL A 321 10.98 -4.72 11.84
C VAL A 321 9.92 -3.67 11.54
N GLN A 322 9.02 -3.96 10.60
CA GLN A 322 7.92 -3.07 10.20
C GLN A 322 6.62 -3.38 10.96
N GLY A 323 6.06 -2.38 11.66
CA GLY A 323 4.76 -2.45 12.31
C GLY A 323 4.68 -3.42 13.49
N LEU A 324 3.47 -3.91 13.77
CA LEU A 324 3.19 -4.95 14.78
C LEU A 324 3.50 -6.38 14.29
N GLY A 325 3.86 -6.55 13.02
CA GLY A 325 4.30 -7.84 12.49
C GLY A 325 5.80 -8.10 12.75
N ASP A 326 6.23 -9.31 12.45
CA ASP A 326 7.63 -9.76 12.59
C ASP A 326 8.42 -9.64 11.27
N ARG A 327 7.95 -8.78 10.34
CA ARG A 327 8.63 -8.56 9.05
C ARG A 327 9.96 -7.84 9.27
N VAL A 328 11.05 -8.59 9.21
CA VAL A 328 12.42 -8.07 9.28
C VAL A 328 12.78 -7.33 7.99
N ILE A 329 13.17 -6.07 8.12
CA ILE A 329 13.54 -5.17 7.01
C ILE A 329 15.05 -5.19 6.80
N ALA A 330 15.79 -5.15 7.89
CA ALA A 330 17.24 -5.14 7.92
C ALA A 330 17.73 -5.70 9.26
N GLU A 331 18.96 -6.18 9.28
CA GLU A 331 19.62 -6.61 10.51
C GLU A 331 21.11 -6.30 10.48
N ILE A 332 21.69 -6.08 11.65
CA ILE A 332 23.11 -5.78 11.82
C ILE A 332 23.60 -6.41 13.13
N LEU A 333 24.71 -7.14 13.06
CA LEU A 333 25.43 -7.58 14.25
C LEU A 333 26.37 -6.46 14.69
N VAL A 334 26.17 -5.93 15.89
CA VAL A 334 26.92 -4.78 16.39
C VAL A 334 28.36 -5.18 16.68
N ASP A 335 29.30 -4.43 16.13
CA ASP A 335 30.73 -4.64 16.32
C ASP A 335 31.24 -4.00 17.62
N SER A 336 32.56 -3.94 17.80
CA SER A 336 33.21 -3.35 18.98
C SER A 336 32.90 -1.86 19.19
N SER A 337 32.33 -1.14 18.22
CA SER A 337 31.91 0.25 18.38
C SER A 337 30.67 0.40 19.28
N GLY A 338 29.88 -0.67 19.43
CA GLY A 338 28.60 -0.63 20.16
C GLY A 338 27.52 0.20 19.44
N ILE A 339 27.73 0.61 18.19
CA ILE A 339 26.81 1.45 17.42
C ILE A 339 26.18 0.61 16.31
N TYR A 340 24.85 0.66 16.19
CA TYR A 340 24.16 0.19 15.00
C TYR A 340 23.63 1.37 14.20
N ARG A 341 23.61 1.21 12.87
CA ARG A 341 23.09 2.22 11.93
C ARG A 341 22.43 1.54 10.74
N PHE A 342 21.14 1.82 10.55
CA PHE A 342 20.39 1.48 9.36
C PHE A 342 20.15 2.74 8.56
N GLU A 343 20.72 2.84 7.35
CA GLU A 343 20.61 4.03 6.52
C GLU A 343 19.48 3.90 5.49
N ASN A 344 18.92 5.04 5.06
CA ASN A 344 17.93 5.12 3.98
C ASN A 344 16.69 4.22 4.19
N ILE A 345 16.24 4.07 5.44
CA ILE A 345 14.98 3.39 5.74
C ILE A 345 13.83 4.26 5.23
N LYS A 346 13.18 3.81 4.16
CA LYS A 346 12.08 4.53 3.52
C LYS A 346 10.82 4.40 4.36
N SER A 347 10.34 5.52 4.89
CA SER A 347 8.96 5.62 5.38
C SER A 347 8.08 6.02 4.19
N ASP A 348 7.10 5.20 3.84
CA ASP A 348 6.14 5.50 2.76
C ASP A 348 5.00 6.35 3.32
N ASN A 349 4.61 7.39 2.60
CA ASN A 349 3.55 8.32 2.99
C ASN A 349 2.12 7.75 2.77
N GLN A 350 2.00 6.43 2.54
CA GLN A 350 0.76 5.77 2.17
C GLN A 350 0.04 5.21 3.41
N PHE A 351 -0.82 6.06 3.97
CA PHE A 351 -2.00 5.72 4.77
C PHE A 351 -1.84 5.25 6.23
N LEU A 352 -0.67 4.85 6.69
CA LEU A 352 -0.39 4.63 8.12
C LEU A 352 1.06 5.05 8.36
N GLY A 353 1.34 5.88 9.37
CA GLY A 353 2.72 6.14 9.75
C GLY A 353 3.43 4.81 9.96
N ASN A 354 4.51 4.56 9.20
CA ASN A 354 5.28 3.34 9.38
C ASN A 354 5.95 3.41 10.75
N ASN A 355 5.39 2.68 11.71
CA ASN A 355 6.05 2.42 12.99
C ASN A 355 7.06 1.30 12.74
N TYR A 356 8.33 1.54 13.05
CA TYR A 356 9.35 0.52 13.04
C TYR A 356 9.67 0.13 14.47
N ARG A 357 10.09 -1.11 14.68
CA ARG A 357 10.66 -1.55 15.95
C ARG A 357 12.08 -2.02 15.72
N VAL A 358 12.95 -1.66 16.63
CA VAL A 358 14.30 -2.18 16.71
C VAL A 358 14.29 -3.25 17.80
N LEU A 359 14.54 -4.49 17.40
CA LEU A 359 14.64 -5.65 18.30
C LEU A 359 16.12 -5.93 18.53
N LEU A 360 16.57 -5.82 19.78
CA LEU A 360 17.95 -6.03 20.16
C LEU A 360 18.08 -7.40 20.83
N TYR A 361 18.69 -8.35 20.12
CA TYR A 361 18.91 -9.71 20.59
C TYR A 361 20.31 -9.82 21.22
N PRO A 362 20.40 -10.06 22.54
CA PRO A 362 21.68 -10.11 23.23
C PRO A 362 22.54 -11.26 22.68
N GLN A 363 23.85 -11.00 22.51
CA GLN A 363 24.83 -11.98 22.01
C GLN A 363 24.43 -12.65 20.67
N GLY A 364 23.57 -11.99 19.90
CA GLY A 364 23.09 -12.50 18.62
C GLY A 364 22.13 -13.69 18.71
N ARG A 365 21.58 -13.98 19.89
CA ARG A 365 20.70 -15.12 20.15
C ARG A 365 19.25 -14.78 19.84
N LEU A 366 18.71 -15.34 18.76
CA LEU A 366 17.34 -15.10 18.29
C LEU A 366 16.28 -15.78 19.16
N THR A 367 16.69 -16.76 19.96
CA THR A 367 15.84 -17.44 20.94
C THR A 367 15.68 -16.66 22.24
N ALA A 368 16.54 -15.65 22.49
CA ALA A 368 16.43 -14.78 23.65
C ALA A 368 15.31 -13.74 23.45
N GLN A 369 14.69 -13.31 24.55
CA GLN A 369 13.71 -12.24 24.50
C GLN A 369 14.43 -10.92 24.13
N PRO A 370 14.08 -10.26 23.01
CA PRO A 370 14.75 -9.05 22.59
C PRO A 370 14.31 -7.85 23.43
N GLU A 371 15.22 -6.89 23.61
CA GLU A 371 14.83 -5.53 24.01
C GLU A 371 14.15 -4.86 22.81
N ILE A 372 12.95 -4.30 23.01
CA ILE A 372 12.16 -3.67 21.95
C ILE A 372 12.25 -2.16 22.10
N ARG A 373 12.75 -1.47 21.06
CA ARG A 373 12.75 -0.02 20.96
C ARG A 373 11.88 0.43 19.80
N GLU A 374 10.87 1.26 20.08
CA GLU A 374 10.02 1.85 19.05
C GLU A 374 10.79 2.94 18.29
N ALA A 375 10.67 2.91 16.96
CA ALA A 375 11.24 3.89 16.04
C ALA A 375 10.11 4.42 15.13
N THR A 376 9.48 5.51 15.55
CA THR A 376 8.35 6.11 14.83
C THR A 376 8.81 7.27 13.96
N PHE A 377 8.42 7.24 12.68
CA PHE A 377 8.71 8.33 11.74
C PHE A 377 7.44 8.86 11.12
N SER A 378 7.22 10.16 11.31
CA SER A 378 6.31 10.98 10.50
C SER A 378 7.12 11.75 9.45
N ILE A 379 6.54 11.95 8.28
CA ILE A 379 7.13 12.77 7.22
C ILE A 379 6.47 14.14 7.31
N VAL A 380 7.27 15.21 7.28
CA VAL A 380 6.75 16.58 7.15
C VAL A 380 6.30 16.77 5.70
N PRO A 381 5.02 17.05 5.41
CA PRO A 381 4.57 17.30 4.05
C PRO A 381 5.39 18.42 3.39
N GLY A 382 5.95 18.17 2.20
CA GLY A 382 6.86 19.10 1.52
C GLY A 382 8.35 18.88 1.75
N GLN A 383 8.74 17.98 2.67
CA GLN A 383 10.14 17.62 2.86
C GLN A 383 10.68 16.78 1.69
N LEU A 384 11.93 17.05 1.31
CA LEU A 384 12.67 16.32 0.29
C LEU A 384 13.81 15.49 0.92
N PRO A 385 14.20 14.36 0.29
CA PRO A 385 15.41 13.63 0.66
C PRO A 385 16.66 14.50 0.59
N ALA A 386 17.68 14.17 1.39
CA ALA A 386 18.96 14.86 1.34
C ALA A 386 19.57 14.79 -0.08
N GLY A 387 20.01 15.92 -0.61
CA GLY A 387 20.55 16.06 -1.97
C GLY A 387 19.48 16.12 -3.08
N ALA A 388 18.20 15.95 -2.76
CA ALA A 388 17.12 16.06 -3.74
C ALA A 388 16.69 17.52 -3.94
N SER A 389 16.14 17.82 -5.11
CA SER A 389 15.64 19.16 -5.43
C SER A 389 14.40 19.14 -6.32
N ALA A 390 13.59 20.19 -6.22
CA ALA A 390 12.42 20.40 -7.05
C ALA A 390 12.36 21.85 -7.54
N LEU A 391 12.17 22.05 -8.84
CA LEU A 391 11.92 23.34 -9.46
C LEU A 391 10.48 23.39 -9.94
N VAL A 392 9.77 24.48 -9.65
CA VAL A 392 8.46 24.78 -10.21
C VAL A 392 8.49 26.12 -10.92
N VAL A 393 7.91 26.15 -12.12
CA VAL A 393 7.70 27.36 -12.92
C VAL A 393 6.24 27.39 -13.33
N SER A 394 5.55 28.50 -13.12
CA SER A 394 4.15 28.65 -13.51
C SER A 394 3.88 30.04 -14.08
N GLY A 395 3.00 30.14 -15.07
CA GLY A 395 2.54 31.41 -15.62
C GLY A 395 1.17 31.28 -16.27
N GLY A 396 0.31 32.27 -16.07
CA GLY A 396 -1.09 32.22 -16.50
C GLY A 396 -1.87 33.49 -16.17
N LEU A 397 -3.17 33.41 -16.32
CA LEU A 397 -4.11 34.51 -16.08
C LEU A 397 -5.10 34.11 -14.99
N ARG A 398 -5.54 35.10 -14.21
CA ARG A 398 -6.70 34.96 -13.36
C ARG A 398 -7.95 34.77 -14.22
N ARG A 399 -8.83 33.86 -13.84
CA ARG A 399 -10.07 33.54 -14.54
C ARG A 399 -11.24 33.71 -13.58
N GLU A 400 -12.26 34.47 -13.98
CA GLU A 400 -13.44 34.71 -13.16
C GLU A 400 -14.72 34.51 -13.97
N PHE A 401 -15.76 33.98 -13.35
CA PHE A 401 -17.09 33.91 -13.94
C PHE A 401 -17.93 35.05 -13.37
N SER A 402 -18.19 36.07 -14.19
CA SER A 402 -19.10 37.17 -13.86
C SER A 402 -20.56 36.71 -13.87
N GLU A 403 -21.48 37.51 -13.32
CA GLU A 403 -22.93 37.28 -13.46
C GLU A 403 -23.40 37.26 -14.92
N ASN A 404 -22.64 37.89 -15.84
CA ASN A 404 -22.88 37.77 -17.27
C ASN A 404 -22.38 36.43 -17.83
N PRO A 405 -23.20 35.72 -18.62
CA PRO A 405 -22.87 34.39 -19.14
C PRO A 405 -21.69 34.44 -20.12
N SER A 406 -20.49 34.06 -19.63
CA SER A 406 -19.33 33.78 -20.47
C SER A 406 -19.00 32.30 -20.40
N PHE A 407 -19.01 31.63 -21.56
CA PHE A 407 -18.72 30.20 -21.66
C PHE A 407 -17.31 29.84 -21.14
N LEU A 408 -16.33 30.71 -21.37
CA LEU A 408 -14.94 30.52 -20.91
C LEU A 408 -14.59 31.36 -19.69
N GLY A 409 -15.51 32.18 -19.16
CA GLY A 409 -15.18 33.16 -18.12
C GLY A 409 -14.38 34.35 -18.68
N ASN A 410 -14.05 35.29 -17.82
CA ASN A 410 -13.25 36.47 -18.14
C ASN A 410 -11.83 36.24 -17.62
N PHE A 411 -10.85 36.43 -18.49
CA PHE A 411 -9.45 36.38 -18.13
C PHE A 411 -8.96 37.77 -17.79
N SER A 412 -8.31 37.90 -16.64
CA SER A 412 -7.81 39.16 -16.12
C SER A 412 -6.31 39.04 -15.81
N GLU A 413 -5.87 39.61 -14.69
CA GLU A 413 -4.48 39.86 -14.33
C GLU A 413 -3.55 38.66 -14.54
N PHE A 414 -2.35 38.96 -15.06
CA PHE A 414 -1.28 37.97 -15.15
C PHE A 414 -0.79 37.56 -13.77
N ARG A 415 -0.59 36.24 -13.61
CA ARG A 415 -0.05 35.61 -12.42
C ARG A 415 1.03 34.61 -12.82
N GLY A 416 2.13 34.58 -12.10
CA GLY A 416 3.21 33.63 -12.41
C GLY A 416 4.24 33.56 -11.31
N GLY A 417 5.14 32.58 -11.38
CA GLY A 417 6.20 32.44 -10.40
C GLY A 417 7.15 31.32 -10.69
N ILE A 418 8.28 31.37 -10.00
CA ILE A 418 9.32 30.36 -10.00
C ILE A 418 9.75 30.09 -8.56
N ALA A 419 9.89 28.83 -8.19
CA ALA A 419 10.42 28.46 -6.88
C ALA A 419 11.25 27.17 -6.98
N GLN A 420 12.27 27.09 -6.15
CA GLN A 420 13.13 25.92 -6.06
C GLN A 420 13.25 25.47 -4.61
N ARG A 421 13.20 24.16 -4.41
CA ARG A 421 13.36 23.48 -3.12
C ARG A 421 14.59 22.60 -3.13
N TRP A 422 15.28 22.53 -2.00
CA TRP A 422 16.45 21.69 -1.77
C TRP A 422 16.34 20.95 -0.46
N GLY A 423 16.46 19.62 -0.50
CA GLY A 423 16.65 18.80 0.69
C GLY A 423 18.11 18.90 1.15
N LEU A 424 18.39 19.73 2.14
CA LEU A 424 19.74 19.99 2.62
C LEU A 424 20.27 18.87 3.52
N SER A 425 19.38 18.21 4.26
CA SER A 425 19.70 17.07 5.12
C SER A 425 18.49 16.14 5.23
N GLU A 426 18.64 15.01 5.94
CA GLU A 426 17.49 14.16 6.27
C GLU A 426 16.41 14.94 7.05
N SER A 427 16.76 15.98 7.81
CA SER A 427 15.88 16.73 8.70
C SER A 427 15.42 18.09 8.18
N LEU A 428 16.04 18.62 7.10
CA LEU A 428 15.84 19.99 6.65
C LEU A 428 15.67 20.07 5.14
N THR A 429 14.60 20.75 4.71
CA THR A 429 14.38 21.20 3.34
C THR A 429 14.07 22.69 3.36
N VAL A 430 14.68 23.43 2.45
CA VAL A 430 14.42 24.87 2.27
C VAL A 430 13.94 25.13 0.85
N GLY A 431 13.08 26.12 0.69
CA GLY A 431 12.62 26.59 -0.61
C GLY A 431 12.68 28.10 -0.72
N LEU A 432 12.98 28.59 -1.91
CA LEU A 432 13.00 30.02 -2.23
C LEU A 432 12.41 30.23 -3.62
N GLY A 433 11.71 31.35 -3.80
CA GLY A 433 11.10 31.68 -5.07
C GLY A 433 10.67 33.13 -5.18
N GLY A 434 10.26 33.50 -6.40
CA GLY A 434 9.64 34.77 -6.71
C GLY A 434 8.33 34.53 -7.43
N VAL A 435 7.28 35.25 -7.04
CA VAL A 435 5.98 35.19 -7.69
C VAL A 435 5.50 36.60 -8.01
N TYR A 436 4.78 36.73 -9.10
CA TYR A 436 4.05 37.92 -9.48
C TYR A 436 2.57 37.61 -9.39
N ASP A 437 1.89 38.30 -8.47
CA ASP A 437 0.45 38.19 -8.26
C ASP A 437 -0.05 39.55 -7.76
N GLU A 438 -0.56 40.34 -8.71
CA GLU A 438 -0.82 41.80 -8.61
C GLU A 438 0.44 42.66 -8.35
N SER A 439 1.44 42.10 -7.67
CA SER A 439 2.73 42.70 -7.32
C SER A 439 3.81 41.61 -7.23
N ALA A 440 5.08 42.01 -7.33
CA ALA A 440 6.21 41.12 -7.11
C ALA A 440 6.34 40.75 -5.63
N ARG A 441 6.44 39.45 -5.35
CA ARG A 441 6.51 38.87 -4.00
C ARG A 441 7.60 37.80 -3.94
N ALA A 442 8.34 37.76 -2.85
CA ALA A 442 9.26 36.67 -2.53
C ALA A 442 8.52 35.56 -1.77
N LEU A 443 8.87 34.31 -2.10
CA LEU A 443 8.41 33.10 -1.46
C LEU A 443 9.58 32.46 -0.71
N ALA A 444 9.36 32.10 0.55
CA ALA A 444 10.31 31.32 1.35
C ALA A 444 9.60 30.15 2.01
N GLU A 445 10.23 28.97 1.97
CA GLU A 445 9.68 27.73 2.51
C GLU A 445 10.69 27.03 3.41
N LEU A 446 10.23 26.46 4.51
CA LEU A 446 11.01 25.72 5.48
C LEU A 446 10.23 24.48 5.90
N PHE A 447 10.84 23.31 5.70
CA PHE A 447 10.34 22.04 6.20
C PHE A 447 11.42 21.42 7.08
N TRP A 448 11.14 21.31 8.37
CA TRP A 448 12.09 20.90 9.36
C TRP A 448 11.48 19.94 10.37
N ARG A 449 12.27 18.97 10.80
CA ARG A 449 11.94 18.08 11.91
C ARG A 449 13.19 17.86 12.74
N SER A 450 13.08 17.90 14.05
CA SER A 450 14.20 17.54 14.93
C SER A 450 14.37 16.01 15.01
N GLY A 451 15.63 15.56 15.14
CA GLY A 451 15.92 14.16 15.44
C GLY A 451 15.63 13.80 16.91
N ASP A 452 15.78 14.77 17.81
CA ASP A 452 15.71 14.55 19.27
C ASP A 452 14.41 15.10 19.89
N LEU A 453 13.73 16.02 19.20
CA LEU A 453 12.46 16.60 19.64
C LEU A 453 11.33 16.12 18.73
N PRO A 454 10.18 15.70 19.26
CA PRO A 454 9.03 15.29 18.45
C PRO A 454 8.27 16.51 17.90
N LEU A 455 9.02 17.39 17.23
CA LEU A 455 8.58 18.64 16.65
C LEU A 455 8.77 18.60 15.13
N GLN A 456 7.69 18.90 14.43
CA GLN A 456 7.62 19.03 12.98
C GLN A 456 7.18 20.45 12.64
N VAL A 457 7.83 21.06 11.66
CA VAL A 457 7.59 22.44 11.24
C VAL A 457 7.55 22.47 9.72
N ALA A 458 6.43 22.86 9.15
CA ALA A 458 6.29 23.25 7.76
C ALA A 458 5.82 24.71 7.72
N VAL A 459 6.60 25.60 7.11
CA VAL A 459 6.27 27.02 6.98
C VAL A 459 6.50 27.45 5.55
N SER A 460 5.55 28.17 4.97
CA SER A 460 5.64 28.81 3.67
C SER A 460 5.18 30.25 3.82
N ALA A 461 6.06 31.20 3.53
CA ALA A 461 5.82 32.62 3.71
C ALA A 461 5.94 33.35 2.37
N LEU A 462 4.94 34.16 2.05
CA LEU A 462 4.88 34.99 0.87
C LEU A 462 4.85 36.47 1.27
N THR A 463 5.79 37.26 0.75
CA THR A 463 5.87 38.69 1.08
C THR A 463 4.73 39.48 0.45
N GLY A 464 4.30 40.55 1.09
CA GLY A 464 3.33 41.51 0.55
C GLY A 464 3.05 42.60 1.58
N ASN A 465 2.01 43.41 1.35
CA ASN A 465 1.55 44.44 2.32
C ASN A 465 1.22 43.83 3.69
N LYS A 466 0.75 42.57 3.68
CA LYS A 466 0.72 41.67 4.83
C LYS A 466 1.38 40.38 4.39
N TRP A 467 2.19 39.79 5.26
CA TRP A 467 2.82 38.50 5.00
C TRP A 467 1.74 37.43 5.00
N ASP A 468 1.70 36.63 3.94
CA ASP A 468 0.84 35.45 3.86
C ASP A 468 1.67 34.25 4.31
N ILE A 469 1.41 33.78 5.52
CA ILE A 469 2.20 32.72 6.17
C ILE A 469 1.29 31.51 6.33
N ASN A 470 1.63 30.45 5.62
CA ASN A 470 1.06 29.13 5.83
C ASN A 470 1.99 28.34 6.75
N ALA A 471 1.48 27.85 7.87
CA ALA A 471 2.26 27.06 8.83
C ALA A 471 1.50 25.78 9.22
N ASP A 472 2.21 24.67 9.36
CA ASP A 472 1.76 23.43 10.00
C ASP A 472 2.88 23.00 10.94
N ILE A 473 2.64 23.18 12.24
CA ILE A 473 3.57 22.85 13.31
C ILE A 473 2.91 21.79 14.17
N ARG A 474 3.58 20.64 14.31
CA ARG A 474 3.09 19.50 15.10
C ARG A 474 4.07 19.17 16.18
N TYR A 475 3.57 19.03 17.39
CA TYR A 475 4.34 18.67 18.56
C TYR A 475 3.66 17.49 19.25
N ASP A 476 4.36 16.34 19.23
CA ASP A 476 3.88 15.06 19.75
C ASP A 476 4.78 14.58 20.90
N PRO A 477 4.83 15.29 22.04
CA PRO A 477 5.75 15.00 23.14
C PRO A 477 5.60 13.57 23.68
N PHE A 478 4.37 13.04 23.65
CA PHE A 478 4.02 11.69 24.09
C PHE A 478 2.99 11.08 23.13
N PRO A 479 2.91 9.75 22.99
CA PRO A 479 1.94 9.10 22.08
C PRO A 479 0.47 9.41 22.38
N ASN A 480 0.16 9.94 23.57
CA ASN A 480 -1.17 10.28 24.01
C ASN A 480 -1.45 11.80 24.04
N LEU A 481 -0.49 12.64 23.67
CA LEU A 481 -0.64 14.10 23.64
C LEU A 481 -0.16 14.65 22.30
N ASN A 482 -1.07 15.28 21.57
CA ASN A 482 -0.81 15.87 20.27
C ASN A 482 -1.19 17.36 20.31
N ALA A 483 -0.28 18.21 19.88
CA ALA A 483 -0.52 19.64 19.70
C ALA A 483 -0.23 20.04 18.26
N VAL A 484 -1.20 20.66 17.60
CA VAL A 484 -1.08 21.12 16.21
C VAL A 484 -1.42 22.59 16.12
N PHE A 485 -0.46 23.38 15.66
CA PHE A 485 -0.71 24.74 15.22
C PHE A 485 -0.74 24.77 13.69
N THR A 486 -1.84 25.23 13.11
CA THR A 486 -1.92 25.52 11.68
C THR A 486 -2.23 26.98 11.45
N SER A 487 -1.66 27.57 10.41
CA SER A 487 -1.95 28.94 9.98
C SER A 487 -2.10 28.95 8.46
N ASP A 488 -3.04 29.75 7.99
CA ASP A 488 -3.24 30.07 6.59
C ASP A 488 -3.54 31.56 6.43
N ARG A 489 -3.65 32.03 5.18
CA ARG A 489 -4.02 33.43 4.85
C ARG A 489 -5.24 33.96 5.63
N PHE A 490 -6.13 33.06 6.00
CA PHE A 490 -7.44 33.38 6.54
C PHE A 490 -7.47 33.32 8.07
N SER A 491 -6.70 32.44 8.69
CA SER A 491 -6.84 32.08 10.09
C SER A 491 -5.63 31.34 10.65
N SER A 492 -5.41 31.52 11.95
CA SER A 492 -4.50 30.69 12.75
C SER A 492 -5.32 29.83 13.68
N ARG A 493 -5.00 28.55 13.76
CA ARG A 493 -5.69 27.53 14.53
C ARG A 493 -4.70 26.77 15.40
N PHE A 494 -5.07 26.49 16.63
CA PHE A 494 -4.30 25.62 17.51
C PHE A 494 -5.23 24.55 18.08
N ASN A 495 -4.85 23.29 17.90
CA ASN A 495 -5.54 22.11 18.39
C ASN A 495 -4.65 21.42 19.40
N LEU A 496 -5.25 20.98 20.50
CA LEU A 496 -4.58 20.15 21.50
C LEU A 496 -5.51 18.98 21.81
N ASP A 497 -5.02 17.77 21.58
CA ASP A 497 -5.72 16.52 21.84
C ASP A 497 -4.92 15.69 22.85
N TRP A 498 -5.52 15.41 23.99
CA TRP A 498 -4.91 14.64 25.06
C TRP A 498 -5.74 13.41 25.42
N ARG A 499 -5.22 12.23 25.09
CA ARG A 499 -5.77 10.94 25.52
C ARG A 499 -5.31 10.61 26.93
N VAL A 500 -6.09 11.06 27.91
CA VAL A 500 -5.84 10.81 29.33
C VAL A 500 -5.91 9.31 29.65
N SER A 501 -6.83 8.56 29.01
CA SER A 501 -6.90 7.08 29.07
C SER A 501 -7.41 6.50 27.75
N SER A 502 -7.39 5.17 27.58
CA SER A 502 -7.83 4.53 26.33
C SER A 502 -9.24 4.92 25.89
N ASN A 503 -10.10 5.26 26.85
CA ASN A 503 -11.53 5.51 26.64
C ASN A 503 -11.92 6.97 26.90
N PHE A 504 -10.98 7.83 27.30
CA PHE A 504 -11.24 9.21 27.68
C PHE A 504 -10.19 10.16 27.10
N SER A 505 -10.64 11.22 26.45
CA SER A 505 -9.78 12.23 25.85
C SER A 505 -10.31 13.63 26.11
N LEU A 506 -9.39 14.57 26.34
CA LEU A 506 -9.64 15.99 26.41
C LEU A 506 -9.19 16.63 25.11
N PHE A 507 -9.94 17.58 24.58
CA PHE A 507 -9.54 18.32 23.40
C PHE A 507 -9.84 19.80 23.54
N THR A 508 -9.03 20.64 22.91
CA THR A 508 -9.32 22.06 22.73
C THR A 508 -8.89 22.51 21.35
N ASN A 509 -9.61 23.48 20.82
CA ASN A 509 -9.31 24.13 19.56
C ASN A 509 -9.56 25.63 19.73
N THR A 510 -8.58 26.42 19.32
CA THR A 510 -8.69 27.88 19.21
C THR A 510 -8.43 28.29 17.77
N SER A 511 -9.20 29.25 17.29
CA SER A 511 -9.13 29.78 15.93
C SER A 511 -9.20 31.30 16.02
N THR A 512 -8.49 32.03 15.16
CA THR A 512 -8.65 33.49 15.07
C THR A 512 -9.98 33.91 14.44
N ARG A 513 -10.72 32.98 13.84
CA ARG A 513 -12.03 33.23 13.20
C ARG A 513 -13.20 32.68 14.00
N ASP A 514 -12.97 31.67 14.83
CA ASP A 514 -14.01 30.95 15.55
C ASP A 514 -13.74 31.03 17.05
N ALA A 515 -14.81 30.92 17.85
CA ALA A 515 -14.69 30.84 19.30
C ALA A 515 -13.75 29.70 19.71
N THR A 516 -12.98 29.93 20.78
CA THR A 516 -12.13 28.88 21.35
C THR A 516 -13.02 27.89 22.08
N PHE A 517 -12.86 26.60 21.82
CA PHE A 517 -13.64 25.56 22.47
C PHE A 517 -12.79 24.50 23.15
N GLY A 518 -13.35 23.94 24.21
CA GLY A 518 -12.79 22.82 24.96
C GLY A 518 -13.86 21.76 25.17
N GLY A 519 -13.44 20.50 25.25
CA GLY A 519 -14.40 19.41 25.36
C GLY A 519 -13.80 18.09 25.81
N VAL A 520 -14.70 17.13 25.98
CA VAL A 520 -14.41 15.77 26.40
C VAL A 520 -14.91 14.78 25.37
N GLN A 521 -14.17 13.72 25.16
CA GLN A 521 -14.53 12.61 24.31
C GLN A 521 -14.40 11.31 25.10
N ILE A 522 -15.40 10.45 24.96
CA ILE A 522 -15.50 9.15 25.57
C ILE A 522 -15.71 8.11 24.47
N ASN A 523 -14.96 7.02 24.52
CA ASN A 523 -15.10 5.91 23.59
C ASN A 523 -15.03 4.57 24.34
N PHE A 524 -16.10 3.80 24.29
CA PHE A 524 -16.17 2.44 24.84
C PHE A 524 -16.51 1.46 23.72
N SER A 525 -15.73 0.39 23.61
CA SER A 525 -15.98 -0.69 22.66
C SER A 525 -15.96 -2.03 23.40
N GLY A 526 -16.99 -2.84 23.16
CA GLY A 526 -17.12 -4.21 23.60
C GLY A 526 -17.69 -5.08 22.47
N LYS A 527 -17.87 -6.38 22.74
CA LYS A 527 -18.27 -7.37 21.73
C LYS A 527 -19.57 -7.02 20.99
N ASP A 528 -20.58 -6.51 21.71
CA ASP A 528 -21.91 -6.17 21.17
C ASP A 528 -22.36 -4.75 21.53
N ALA A 529 -21.45 -3.94 22.07
CA ALA A 529 -21.73 -2.58 22.53
C ALA A 529 -20.63 -1.62 22.07
N PHE A 530 -21.03 -0.49 21.53
CA PHE A 530 -20.12 0.60 21.19
C PHE A 530 -20.76 1.92 21.60
N THR A 531 -20.04 2.73 22.37
CA THR A 531 -20.48 4.07 22.77
C THR A 531 -19.39 5.07 22.47
N PHE A 532 -19.70 6.04 21.62
CA PHE A 532 -18.89 7.22 21.39
C PHE A 532 -19.68 8.44 21.84
N ALA A 533 -19.12 9.26 22.71
CA ALA A 533 -19.72 10.52 23.14
C ALA A 533 -18.67 11.64 23.07
N ARG A 534 -19.06 12.79 22.55
CA ARG A 534 -18.22 13.99 22.45
C ARG A 534 -19.04 15.20 22.84
N VAL A 535 -18.55 16.01 23.77
CA VAL A 535 -19.20 17.24 24.24
C VAL A 535 -18.18 18.36 24.25
N SER A 536 -18.55 19.54 23.78
CA SER A 536 -17.70 20.74 23.80
C SER A 536 -18.48 21.99 24.16
N LEU A 537 -17.79 22.93 24.79
CA LEU A 537 -18.25 24.27 25.11
C LEU A 537 -17.24 25.27 24.55
N ASP A 538 -17.74 26.36 23.95
CA ASP A 538 -16.89 27.43 23.45
C ASP A 538 -16.96 28.72 24.29
N THR A 539 -16.06 29.66 24.00
CA THR A 539 -15.97 30.97 24.68
C THR A 539 -17.19 31.86 24.47
N GLU A 540 -18.08 31.51 23.55
CA GLU A 540 -19.38 32.18 23.33
C GLU A 540 -20.52 31.45 24.07
N ASN A 541 -20.19 30.50 24.95
CA ASN A 541 -21.13 29.65 25.67
C ASN A 541 -22.00 28.76 24.78
N ARG A 542 -21.55 28.44 23.56
CA ARG A 542 -22.25 27.52 22.67
C ARG A 542 -21.86 26.08 23.01
N TRP A 543 -22.88 25.28 23.29
CA TRP A 543 -22.73 23.85 23.60
C TRP A 543 -22.89 23.04 22.33
N ARG A 544 -22.05 22.02 22.14
CA ARG A 544 -22.17 21.05 21.05
C ARG A 544 -21.94 19.65 21.56
N TRP A 545 -22.73 18.69 21.11
CA TRP A 545 -22.55 17.29 21.48
C TRP A 545 -22.85 16.33 20.33
N ASN A 546 -22.24 15.15 20.43
CA ASN A 546 -22.45 14.03 19.54
C ASN A 546 -22.36 12.72 20.36
N LEU A 547 -23.34 11.85 20.24
CA LEU A 547 -23.44 10.55 20.89
C LEU A 547 -23.81 9.52 19.83
N LEU A 548 -23.02 8.46 19.71
CA LEU A 548 -23.33 7.26 18.94
C LEU A 548 -23.27 6.08 19.89
N GLN A 549 -24.40 5.41 20.08
CA GLN A 549 -24.51 4.21 20.90
C GLN A 549 -25.07 3.06 20.05
N ARG A 550 -24.32 1.97 19.96
CA ARG A 550 -24.75 0.72 19.32
C ARG A 550 -24.86 -0.37 20.37
N LEU A 551 -26.00 -1.04 20.41
CA LEU A 551 -26.30 -2.16 21.29
C LEU A 551 -26.91 -3.26 20.45
N GLY A 552 -26.08 -4.18 19.96
CA GLY A 552 -26.48 -5.22 19.01
C GLY A 552 -27.12 -4.64 17.75
N LYS A 553 -28.44 -4.84 17.60
CA LYS A 553 -29.24 -4.38 16.45
C LYS A 553 -29.76 -2.94 16.58
N LEU A 554 -29.64 -2.35 17.77
CA LEU A 554 -30.10 -1.00 18.08
C LEU A 554 -28.94 0.00 17.91
N GLU A 555 -29.21 1.10 17.23
CA GLU A 555 -28.26 2.19 17.04
C GLU A 555 -28.95 3.52 17.35
N LEU A 556 -28.46 4.24 18.37
CA LEU A 556 -28.88 5.58 18.72
C LEU A 556 -27.79 6.56 18.30
N THR A 557 -28.14 7.52 17.46
CA THR A 557 -27.29 8.65 17.09
C THR A 557 -27.96 9.92 17.58
N GLN A 558 -27.27 10.71 18.40
CA GLN A 558 -27.74 12.01 18.86
C GLN A 558 -26.68 13.06 18.59
N ARG A 559 -27.04 14.15 17.94
CA ARG A 559 -26.17 15.32 17.75
C ARG A 559 -26.95 16.59 18.02
N GLY A 560 -26.30 17.60 18.58
CA GLY A 560 -26.98 18.86 18.83
C GLY A 560 -26.03 19.99 19.15
N ASN A 561 -26.61 21.18 19.13
CA ASN A 561 -25.97 22.42 19.47
C ASN A 561 -26.97 23.40 20.11
N GLU A 562 -26.59 24.67 20.27
CA GLU A 562 -27.41 25.72 20.87
C GLU A 562 -28.69 26.06 20.09
N ILE A 563 -28.76 25.73 18.79
CA ILE A 563 -29.90 26.02 17.92
C ILE A 563 -30.73 24.79 17.58
N GLY A 564 -30.33 23.57 17.94
CA GLY A 564 -31.11 22.39 17.54
C GLY A 564 -30.50 21.06 17.91
N THR A 565 -31.32 20.02 17.81
CA THR A 565 -30.96 18.65 18.19
C THR A 565 -31.51 17.66 17.18
N LEU A 566 -30.75 16.64 16.80
CA LEU A 566 -31.21 15.47 16.04
C LEU A 566 -30.95 14.21 16.85
N SER A 567 -31.99 13.44 17.13
CA SER A 567 -31.94 12.13 17.77
C SER A 567 -32.51 11.09 16.82
N GLU A 568 -31.71 10.15 16.34
CA GLU A 568 -32.11 9.08 15.44
C GLU A 568 -31.88 7.71 16.11
N LEU A 569 -32.95 6.93 16.24
CA LEU A 569 -32.93 5.56 16.72
C LEU A 569 -33.21 4.62 15.55
N ILE A 570 -32.27 3.72 15.27
CA ILE A 570 -32.36 2.73 14.21
C ILE A 570 -32.41 1.33 14.84
N TYR A 571 -33.38 0.53 14.42
CA TYR A 571 -33.43 -0.90 14.72
C TYR A 571 -33.21 -1.72 13.45
N LYS A 572 -32.09 -2.44 13.38
CA LYS A 572 -31.71 -3.26 12.22
C LYS A 572 -32.42 -4.62 12.30
N LEU A 573 -33.22 -4.94 11.29
CA LEU A 573 -33.96 -6.21 11.22
C LEU A 573 -33.12 -7.36 10.62
N SER A 574 -32.03 -7.04 9.92
CA SER A 574 -31.13 -8.00 9.30
C SER A 574 -30.30 -8.79 10.32
N ALA A 575 -29.81 -9.97 9.92
CA ALA A 575 -29.04 -10.88 10.78
C ALA A 575 -27.63 -10.35 11.10
N ASN A 576 -27.05 -9.53 10.21
CA ASN A 576 -25.73 -8.94 10.40
C ASN A 576 -25.85 -7.47 10.84
N SER A 577 -25.72 -7.23 12.15
CA SER A 577 -25.82 -5.89 12.77
C SER A 577 -24.67 -4.94 12.41
N TRP A 578 -23.55 -5.48 11.92
CA TRP A 578 -22.32 -4.73 11.61
C TRP A 578 -22.34 -4.09 10.22
N VAL A 579 -23.18 -4.60 9.31
CA VAL A 579 -23.29 -4.10 7.94
C VAL A 579 -24.62 -3.39 7.79
N ASP A 580 -24.59 -2.13 7.34
CA ASP A 580 -25.79 -1.33 7.09
C ASP A 580 -26.49 -1.78 5.80
N SER A 581 -27.13 -2.95 5.87
CA SER A 581 -27.85 -3.59 4.77
C SER A 581 -29.07 -4.35 5.29
N GLY A 582 -30.04 -4.57 4.40
CA GLY A 582 -31.34 -5.15 4.72
C GLY A 582 -32.33 -4.11 5.22
N ASN A 583 -33.30 -4.58 6.00
CA ASN A 583 -34.40 -3.76 6.52
C ASN A 583 -34.03 -3.11 7.85
N SER A 584 -34.46 -1.88 8.05
CA SER A 584 -34.32 -1.14 9.30
C SER A 584 -35.55 -0.28 9.58
N LEU A 585 -35.89 -0.15 10.86
CA LEU A 585 -36.87 0.81 11.35
C LEU A 585 -36.13 2.02 11.90
N LEU A 586 -36.65 3.21 11.64
CA LEU A 586 -36.02 4.49 11.98
C LEU A 586 -37.03 5.35 12.72
N LEU A 587 -36.62 5.88 13.87
CA LEU A 587 -37.33 6.90 14.60
C LEU A 587 -36.39 8.10 14.75
N SER A 588 -36.72 9.22 14.12
CA SER A 588 -35.92 10.44 14.17
C SER A 588 -36.71 11.56 14.83
N TYR A 589 -36.08 12.30 15.73
CA TYR A 589 -36.64 13.51 16.33
C TYR A 589 -35.66 14.65 16.15
N GLU A 590 -36.09 15.68 15.44
CA GLU A 590 -35.29 16.88 15.15
C GLU A 590 -35.95 18.11 15.78
N THR A 591 -35.14 19.00 16.36
CA THR A 591 -35.57 20.29 16.88
C THR A 591 -34.69 21.39 16.29
N LEU A 592 -35.29 22.55 16.03
CA LEU A 592 -34.61 23.75 15.57
C LEU A 592 -35.19 24.95 16.32
N ASN A 593 -34.31 25.77 16.88
CA ASN A 593 -34.64 26.99 17.59
C ASN A 593 -33.86 28.15 16.96
N GLN A 594 -34.41 28.67 15.86
CA GLN A 594 -33.93 29.88 15.19
C GLN A 594 -35.11 30.83 15.03
N ASN A 595 -35.27 31.75 15.96
CA ASN A 595 -36.42 32.68 16.12
C ASN A 595 -37.75 32.04 16.53
N ARG A 596 -37.97 30.75 16.24
CA ARG A 596 -39.11 29.94 16.66
C ARG A 596 -38.63 28.53 17.03
N ALA A 597 -39.26 27.92 18.04
CA ALA A 597 -39.00 26.55 18.44
C ALA A 597 -39.82 25.59 17.59
N ASP A 598 -39.18 24.99 16.60
CA ASP A 598 -39.76 24.02 15.69
C ASP A 598 -39.23 22.62 15.97
N ASN A 599 -40.05 21.62 15.66
CA ASN A 599 -39.69 20.21 15.82
C ASN A 599 -40.28 19.34 14.71
N LEU A 600 -39.72 18.14 14.56
CA LEU A 600 -40.15 17.12 13.63
C LEU A 600 -39.85 15.73 14.19
N LEU A 601 -40.88 14.90 14.32
CA LEU A 601 -40.79 13.47 14.60
C LEU A 601 -41.03 12.68 13.31
N VAL A 602 -40.11 11.80 12.92
CA VAL A 602 -40.25 10.93 11.75
C VAL A 602 -40.18 9.48 12.18
N LEU A 603 -41.20 8.70 11.83
CA LEU A 603 -41.16 7.24 11.86
C LEU A 603 -41.02 6.72 10.43
N GLY A 604 -40.09 5.82 10.20
CA GLY A 604 -39.87 5.28 8.86
C GLY A 604 -39.27 3.89 8.83
N TRP A 605 -39.31 3.32 7.63
CA TRP A 605 -38.67 2.08 7.26
C TRP A 605 -37.67 2.36 6.14
N ARG A 606 -36.52 1.68 6.19
CA ARG A 606 -35.48 1.75 5.16
C ARG A 606 -35.01 0.36 4.79
N TYR A 607 -34.86 0.12 3.49
CA TYR A 607 -34.20 -1.05 2.92
C TYR A 607 -32.95 -0.63 2.14
N ARG A 608 -31.86 -1.37 2.32
CA ARG A 608 -30.63 -1.26 1.54
C ARG A 608 -30.20 -2.64 1.04
N SER A 609 -29.94 -2.79 -0.26
CA SER A 609 -29.49 -4.09 -0.79
C SER A 609 -28.15 -4.52 -0.16
N PRO A 610 -27.89 -5.82 0.06
CA PRO A 610 -26.58 -6.28 0.52
C PRO A 610 -25.47 -6.04 -0.51
N GLN A 611 -25.82 -6.16 -1.79
CA GLN A 611 -24.92 -5.92 -2.92
C GLN A 611 -24.72 -4.43 -3.17
N ARG A 612 -23.48 -4.06 -3.52
CA ARG A 612 -23.06 -2.71 -3.89
C ARG A 612 -22.30 -2.78 -5.20
N VAL A 613 -22.40 -1.71 -5.99
CA VAL A 613 -21.54 -1.50 -7.16
C VAL A 613 -20.15 -1.06 -6.73
N ILE A 614 -19.18 -1.12 -7.64
CA ILE A 614 -17.76 -0.77 -7.38
C ILE A 614 -17.58 0.63 -6.81
N ASP A 615 -18.52 1.53 -7.09
CA ASP A 615 -18.48 2.89 -6.60
C ASP A 615 -18.94 3.07 -5.13
N GLY A 616 -19.46 2.01 -4.51
CA GLY A 616 -19.89 1.94 -3.11
C GLY A 616 -21.39 2.14 -2.89
N ASN A 617 -22.13 2.53 -3.93
CA ASN A 617 -23.58 2.69 -3.87
C ASN A 617 -24.30 1.34 -3.81
N TYR A 618 -25.46 1.31 -3.13
CA TYR A 618 -26.33 0.14 -3.11
C TYR A 618 -27.04 -0.04 -4.45
N LEU A 619 -27.29 -1.29 -4.86
CA LEU A 619 -28.12 -1.57 -6.03
C LEU A 619 -29.54 -1.03 -5.86
N TRP A 620 -30.07 -1.13 -4.65
CA TRP A 620 -31.37 -0.58 -4.27
C TRP A 620 -31.32 0.05 -2.89
N GLU A 621 -31.92 1.23 -2.78
CA GLU A 621 -32.21 1.89 -1.52
C GLU A 621 -33.66 2.42 -1.55
N PHE A 622 -34.44 2.02 -0.56
CA PHE A 622 -35.81 2.51 -0.37
C PHE A 622 -35.93 3.06 1.04
N GLN A 623 -36.57 4.21 1.18
CA GLN A 623 -36.98 4.74 2.47
C GLN A 623 -38.39 5.28 2.35
N LEU A 624 -39.25 4.92 3.29
CA LEU A 624 -40.59 5.45 3.42
C LEU A 624 -40.84 5.81 4.89
N GLY A 625 -41.32 7.00 5.15
CA GLY A 625 -41.65 7.44 6.50
C GLY A 625 -42.76 8.48 6.50
N TYR A 626 -43.25 8.75 7.70
CA TYR A 626 -44.23 9.79 7.97
C TYR A 626 -43.68 10.70 9.05
N GLY A 627 -43.66 12.00 8.76
CA GLY A 627 -43.19 13.03 9.67
C GLY A 627 -44.34 13.84 10.25
N ILE A 628 -44.26 14.14 11.54
CA ILE A 628 -45.15 15.03 12.28
C ILE A 628 -44.30 16.13 12.87
N GLY A 629 -44.45 17.35 12.38
CA GLY A 629 -43.71 18.50 12.86
C GLY A 629 -44.61 19.66 13.28
N SER A 630 -43.98 20.63 13.92
CA SER A 630 -44.59 21.89 14.35
C SER A 630 -45.21 22.75 13.23
N GLN A 631 -44.75 22.57 11.98
CA GLN A 631 -45.19 23.35 10.82
C GLN A 631 -46.11 22.54 9.88
N ALA A 632 -45.89 21.24 9.74
CA ALA A 632 -46.66 20.38 8.84
C ALA A 632 -46.54 18.90 9.23
N THR A 633 -47.35 18.07 8.58
CA THR A 633 -47.22 16.61 8.61
C THR A 633 -47.17 16.10 7.18
N GLY A 634 -46.45 15.01 6.94
CA GLY A 634 -46.27 14.57 5.56
C GLY A 634 -45.47 13.29 5.38
N LEU A 635 -45.59 12.73 4.17
CA LEU A 635 -44.81 11.58 3.75
C LEU A 635 -43.39 11.98 3.39
N ILE A 636 -42.43 11.13 3.74
CA ILE A 636 -41.04 11.20 3.33
C ILE A 636 -40.73 9.93 2.55
N ALA A 637 -40.23 10.06 1.33
CA ALA A 637 -39.86 8.92 0.50
C ALA A 637 -38.50 9.15 -0.15
N THR A 638 -37.68 8.11 -0.21
CA THR A 638 -36.46 8.08 -1.02
C THR A 638 -36.40 6.76 -1.77
N LEU A 639 -36.08 6.85 -3.05
CA LEU A 639 -35.85 5.72 -3.92
C LEU A 639 -34.51 5.94 -4.61
N SER A 640 -33.59 4.98 -4.53
CA SER A 640 -32.37 5.00 -5.33
C SER A 640 -32.10 3.63 -5.94
N THR A 641 -31.62 3.63 -7.19
CA THR A 641 -31.21 2.42 -7.89
C THR A 641 -29.94 2.65 -8.69
N THR A 642 -29.09 1.62 -8.70
CA THR A 642 -27.85 1.55 -9.49
C THR A 642 -27.73 0.22 -10.23
N VAL A 643 -28.87 -0.46 -10.46
CA VAL A 643 -28.93 -1.77 -11.11
C VAL A 643 -28.40 -1.73 -12.53
N LEU A 644 -28.67 -0.65 -13.26
CA LEU A 644 -28.10 -0.43 -14.58
C LEU A 644 -26.67 0.11 -14.41
N PRO A 645 -25.63 -0.63 -14.86
CA PRO A 645 -24.27 -0.14 -14.76
C PRO A 645 -24.14 1.23 -15.42
N GLY A 646 -23.27 2.08 -14.86
CA GLY A 646 -23.08 3.47 -15.35
C GLY A 646 -24.24 4.42 -15.08
N LEU A 647 -25.40 3.96 -14.59
CA LEU A 647 -26.55 4.81 -14.29
C LEU A 647 -26.92 4.77 -12.81
N GLN A 648 -27.20 5.95 -12.24
CA GLN A 648 -27.81 6.10 -10.93
C GLN A 648 -29.02 6.99 -11.05
N LEU A 649 -30.14 6.49 -10.54
CA LEU A 649 -31.34 7.29 -10.34
C LEU A 649 -31.59 7.41 -8.84
N ARG A 650 -31.92 8.61 -8.38
CA ARG A 650 -32.35 8.85 -7.01
C ARG A 650 -33.50 9.85 -6.99
N GLY A 651 -34.67 9.40 -6.56
CA GLY A 651 -35.80 10.26 -6.23
C GLY A 651 -35.88 10.49 -4.72
N ARG A 652 -36.16 11.71 -4.31
CA ARG A 652 -36.50 12.06 -2.93
C ARG A 652 -37.74 12.93 -2.93
N TYR A 653 -38.62 12.67 -1.98
CA TYR A 653 -39.79 13.48 -1.68
C TYR A 653 -39.83 13.73 -0.18
N GLN A 654 -40.04 14.99 0.21
CA GLN A 654 -40.20 15.40 1.60
C GLN A 654 -41.43 16.29 1.68
N GLY A 655 -42.54 15.73 2.14
CA GLY A 655 -43.79 16.48 2.36
C GLY A 655 -43.79 17.31 3.65
N VAL A 656 -42.78 17.12 4.50
CA VAL A 656 -42.60 17.84 5.76
C VAL A 656 -41.12 18.02 6.03
N SER A 657 -40.76 19.17 6.59
CA SER A 657 -39.42 19.48 7.08
C SER A 657 -39.52 20.17 8.44
N VAL A 658 -38.39 20.35 9.14
CA VAL A 658 -38.38 21.01 10.45
C VAL A 658 -38.79 22.47 10.35
N ASN A 659 -38.38 23.15 9.28
CA ASN A 659 -38.46 24.61 9.14
C ASN A 659 -39.37 25.07 7.99
N SER A 660 -40.06 24.16 7.31
CA SER A 660 -40.96 24.49 6.20
C SER A 660 -42.15 23.54 6.12
N ASP A 661 -43.31 24.13 5.82
CA ASP A 661 -44.57 23.45 5.49
C ASP A 661 -44.68 23.07 4.00
N GLN A 662 -43.71 23.48 3.17
CA GLN A 662 -43.73 23.19 1.75
C GLN A 662 -43.17 21.81 1.43
N ALA A 663 -43.93 21.03 0.67
CA ALA A 663 -43.42 19.78 0.12
C ALA A 663 -42.31 20.08 -0.91
N THR A 664 -41.23 19.29 -0.85
CA THR A 664 -40.10 19.38 -1.77
C THR A 664 -39.84 18.04 -2.45
N PHE A 665 -39.33 18.09 -3.67
CA PHE A 665 -38.85 16.91 -4.38
C PHE A 665 -37.48 17.17 -5.01
N SER A 666 -36.71 16.09 -5.17
CA SER A 666 -35.51 16.09 -6.00
C SER A 666 -35.35 14.76 -6.74
N VAL A 667 -34.92 14.84 -7.98
CA VAL A 667 -34.56 13.71 -8.83
C VAL A 667 -33.13 13.92 -9.31
N ASP A 668 -32.22 13.08 -8.84
CA ASP A 668 -30.84 13.02 -9.29
C ASP A 668 -30.71 11.88 -10.32
N LEU A 669 -30.20 12.21 -11.51
CA LEU A 669 -29.79 11.25 -12.52
C LEU A 669 -28.29 11.42 -12.79
N VAL A 670 -27.52 10.36 -12.62
CA VAL A 670 -26.12 10.29 -13.04
C VAL A 670 -26.01 9.24 -14.13
N SER A 671 -25.51 9.62 -15.30
CA SER A 671 -25.21 8.70 -16.39
C SER A 671 -23.73 8.79 -16.75
N SER A 672 -23.07 7.65 -16.85
CA SER A 672 -21.66 7.53 -17.20
C SER A 672 -21.51 6.55 -18.36
N LEU A 673 -20.83 6.99 -19.41
CA LEU A 673 -20.56 6.21 -20.61
C LEU A 673 -19.06 6.06 -20.79
N GLY A 674 -18.57 4.82 -20.73
CA GLY A 674 -17.23 4.46 -21.15
C GLY A 674 -17.16 4.42 -22.67
N LEU A 675 -16.21 5.13 -23.25
CA LEU A 675 -16.04 5.25 -24.71
C LEU A 675 -14.82 4.46 -25.24
N GLN A 676 -14.06 3.83 -24.34
CA GLN A 676 -12.92 3.02 -24.73
C GLN A 676 -13.38 1.68 -25.29
N LYS A 677 -13.04 1.44 -26.57
CA LYS A 677 -13.44 0.25 -27.33
C LYS A 677 -14.96 0.12 -27.45
N GLY A 678 -15.64 1.24 -27.76
CA GLY A 678 -17.08 1.31 -28.00
C GLY A 678 -17.87 1.97 -26.87
N PHE A 679 -19.19 2.03 -27.02
CA PHE A 679 -20.10 2.57 -26.00
C PHE A 679 -20.41 1.49 -24.97
N THR A 680 -19.94 1.68 -23.75
CA THR A 680 -20.21 0.78 -22.63
C THR A 680 -20.65 1.56 -21.41
N PRO A 681 -21.33 0.94 -20.44
CA PRO A 681 -21.54 1.55 -19.15
C PRO A 681 -20.21 1.98 -18.50
N GLY A 682 -20.10 3.28 -18.19
CA GLY A 682 -18.91 3.88 -17.60
C GLY A 682 -18.85 3.71 -16.08
N ASP A 683 -17.67 3.94 -15.53
CA ASP A 683 -17.50 4.10 -14.07
C ASP A 683 -17.91 5.53 -13.67
N ARG A 684 -18.82 5.64 -12.68
CA ARG A 684 -19.29 6.90 -12.07
C ARG A 684 -18.22 7.59 -11.20
N ARG A 685 -17.02 7.03 -11.13
CA ARG A 685 -15.79 7.64 -10.60
C ARG A 685 -14.93 8.23 -11.73
N SER A 686 -15.55 8.84 -12.72
CA SER A 686 -14.88 9.42 -13.91
C SER A 686 -13.71 10.35 -13.55
N GLN A 687 -13.88 11.20 -12.54
CA GLN A 687 -12.86 12.16 -12.11
C GLN A 687 -11.54 11.52 -11.63
N TYR A 688 -11.54 10.25 -11.24
CA TYR A 688 -10.30 9.54 -10.87
C TYR A 688 -9.37 9.38 -12.06
N PHE A 689 -9.88 9.35 -13.30
CA PHE A 689 -9.05 9.28 -14.51
C PHE A 689 -8.20 10.52 -14.74
N ARG A 690 -8.42 11.62 -13.99
CA ARG A 690 -7.55 12.80 -14.06
C ARG A 690 -6.10 12.50 -13.69
N THR A 691 -5.88 11.64 -12.71
CA THR A 691 -4.52 11.32 -12.22
C THR A 691 -4.20 9.83 -12.33
N GLN A 692 -5.19 9.02 -12.72
CA GLN A 692 -5.07 7.57 -12.79
C GLN A 692 -5.44 7.06 -14.18
N GLY A 693 -4.96 5.87 -14.49
CA GLY A 693 -5.33 5.12 -15.67
C GLY A 693 -5.75 3.71 -15.29
N GLY A 694 -5.47 2.77 -16.18
CA GLY A 694 -5.52 1.38 -15.83
C GLY A 694 -5.16 0.45 -16.98
N LEU A 695 -5.46 -0.83 -16.79
CA LEU A 695 -5.38 -1.87 -17.80
C LEU A 695 -6.80 -2.28 -18.22
N LEU A 696 -7.02 -2.42 -19.52
CA LEU A 696 -8.18 -3.08 -20.10
C LEU A 696 -7.67 -4.37 -20.71
N ILE A 697 -7.87 -5.49 -20.03
CA ILE A 697 -7.33 -6.80 -20.41
C ILE A 697 -8.45 -7.60 -21.07
N GLN A 698 -8.17 -8.14 -22.26
CA GLN A 698 -9.11 -8.92 -23.05
C GLN A 698 -8.46 -10.22 -23.51
N PRO A 699 -8.48 -11.27 -22.68
CA PRO A 699 -8.13 -12.61 -23.11
C PRO A 699 -9.23 -13.15 -24.04
N PHE A 700 -8.87 -13.70 -25.18
CA PHE A 700 -9.82 -14.26 -26.14
C PHE A 700 -9.28 -15.56 -26.74
N PHE A 701 -10.20 -16.42 -27.16
CA PHE A 701 -9.88 -17.68 -27.80
C PHE A 701 -9.52 -17.47 -29.27
N ASP A 702 -8.24 -17.45 -29.57
CA ASP A 702 -7.65 -17.30 -30.91
C ASP A 702 -7.56 -18.69 -31.57
N ARG A 703 -8.64 -19.08 -32.25
CA ARG A 703 -8.80 -20.45 -32.78
C ARG A 703 -7.92 -20.71 -33.99
N ASN A 704 -7.69 -19.69 -34.80
CA ASN A 704 -6.90 -19.78 -36.02
C ASN A 704 -5.44 -19.36 -35.84
N ASN A 705 -5.05 -18.93 -34.63
CA ASN A 705 -3.70 -18.52 -34.26
C ASN A 705 -3.19 -17.35 -35.10
N ASN A 706 -4.03 -16.34 -35.34
CA ASN A 706 -3.69 -15.18 -36.17
C ASN A 706 -3.34 -13.92 -35.33
N GLY A 707 -3.42 -14.00 -34.00
CA GLY A 707 -3.12 -12.90 -33.07
C GLY A 707 -4.19 -11.82 -32.98
N LYS A 708 -5.36 -12.01 -33.61
CA LYS A 708 -6.45 -11.04 -33.68
C LYS A 708 -7.77 -11.72 -33.34
N ARG A 709 -8.64 -10.98 -32.66
CA ARG A 709 -9.97 -11.49 -32.35
C ARG A 709 -10.87 -11.45 -33.58
N ASP A 710 -11.34 -12.62 -34.00
CA ASP A 710 -12.29 -12.78 -35.10
C ASP A 710 -13.75 -12.86 -34.62
N GLN A 711 -14.68 -12.71 -35.57
CA GLN A 711 -16.12 -12.78 -35.28
C GLN A 711 -16.50 -14.21 -34.87
N GLY A 712 -17.08 -14.36 -33.66
CA GLY A 712 -17.43 -15.66 -33.08
C GLY A 712 -16.44 -16.14 -32.02
N GLU A 713 -15.29 -15.49 -31.86
CA GLU A 713 -14.37 -15.76 -30.76
C GLU A 713 -14.83 -15.10 -29.46
N GLU A 714 -14.93 -15.92 -28.42
CA GLU A 714 -15.35 -15.52 -27.09
C GLU A 714 -14.18 -14.96 -26.27
N PHE A 715 -14.49 -14.11 -25.31
CA PHE A 715 -13.54 -13.65 -24.30
C PHE A 715 -13.47 -14.63 -23.13
N TYR A 716 -12.30 -14.74 -22.51
CA TYR A 716 -12.08 -15.55 -21.31
C TYR A 716 -11.86 -14.67 -20.09
N THR A 717 -12.91 -14.51 -19.27
CA THR A 717 -12.88 -13.69 -18.04
C THR A 717 -13.34 -14.45 -16.79
N LYS A 718 -13.44 -15.79 -16.85
CA LYS A 718 -14.00 -16.62 -15.77
C LYS A 718 -13.09 -16.73 -14.54
N ASN A 719 -11.78 -16.88 -14.74
CA ASN A 719 -10.81 -17.08 -13.65
C ASN A 719 -9.64 -16.06 -13.69
N PRO A 720 -9.92 -14.74 -13.63
CA PRO A 720 -8.88 -13.73 -13.75
C PRO A 720 -7.89 -13.76 -12.58
N GLU A 721 -8.33 -14.18 -11.38
CA GLU A 721 -7.49 -14.25 -10.18
C GLU A 721 -6.34 -15.25 -10.28
N SER A 722 -6.53 -16.35 -11.03
CA SER A 722 -5.53 -17.38 -11.27
C SER A 722 -4.84 -17.22 -12.62
N LEU A 723 -5.37 -16.39 -13.53
CA LEU A 723 -4.78 -16.13 -14.84
C LEU A 723 -3.80 -14.95 -14.83
N LEU A 724 -4.07 -13.91 -14.02
CA LEU A 724 -3.40 -12.62 -14.14
C LEU A 724 -2.67 -12.25 -12.84
N VAL A 725 -1.38 -11.97 -12.99
CA VAL A 725 -0.50 -11.46 -11.93
C VAL A 725 0.07 -10.12 -12.38
N ILE A 726 0.01 -9.11 -11.51
CA ILE A 726 0.55 -7.77 -11.79
C ILE A 726 1.62 -7.44 -10.76
N ASN A 727 2.85 -7.19 -11.21
CA ASN A 727 3.99 -6.90 -10.34
C ASN A 727 4.12 -7.91 -9.18
N ASN A 728 4.04 -9.22 -9.50
CA ASN A 728 4.10 -10.33 -8.55
C ASN A 728 2.98 -10.35 -7.50
N ARG A 729 1.87 -9.64 -7.74
CA ARG A 729 0.69 -9.62 -6.88
C ARG A 729 -0.52 -10.11 -7.65
N SER A 730 -1.37 -10.90 -7.00
CA SER A 730 -2.65 -11.32 -7.57
C SER A 730 -3.49 -10.11 -7.95
N ILE A 731 -4.15 -10.17 -9.12
CA ILE A 731 -5.03 -9.12 -9.63
C ILE A 731 -6.14 -8.74 -8.62
N LYS A 732 -6.56 -9.67 -7.75
CA LYS A 732 -7.57 -9.44 -6.70
C LYS A 732 -7.24 -8.25 -5.78
N SER A 733 -5.95 -8.05 -5.49
CA SER A 733 -5.48 -6.95 -4.65
C SER A 733 -5.78 -5.57 -5.24
N PHE A 734 -6.05 -5.51 -6.55
CA PHE A 734 -6.38 -4.28 -7.28
C PHE A 734 -7.89 -4.08 -7.51
N GLN A 735 -8.76 -4.95 -6.97
CA GLN A 735 -10.22 -4.86 -7.08
C GLN A 735 -10.72 -4.65 -8.53
N PRO A 736 -10.43 -5.58 -9.46
CA PRO A 736 -10.78 -5.42 -10.88
C PRO A 736 -12.30 -5.40 -11.12
N ASP A 737 -12.76 -4.60 -12.09
CA ASP A 737 -14.12 -4.71 -12.67
C ASP A 737 -14.10 -5.76 -13.78
N ILE A 738 -14.61 -6.94 -13.47
CA ILE A 738 -14.64 -8.11 -14.37
C ILE A 738 -15.99 -8.13 -15.07
N ARG A 739 -15.97 -8.02 -16.40
CA ARG A 739 -17.13 -8.14 -17.28
C ARG A 739 -17.01 -9.37 -18.15
N SER A 740 -18.07 -9.71 -18.88
CA SER A 740 -18.05 -10.85 -19.79
C SER A 740 -17.06 -10.68 -20.96
N ASP A 741 -16.72 -9.43 -21.32
CA ASP A 741 -15.92 -9.10 -22.50
C ASP A 741 -14.55 -8.46 -22.19
N ARG A 742 -14.28 -8.12 -20.92
CA ARG A 742 -13.06 -7.41 -20.50
C ARG A 742 -12.84 -7.48 -19.00
N ILE A 743 -11.60 -7.25 -18.58
CA ILE A 743 -11.20 -7.05 -17.20
C ILE A 743 -10.59 -5.66 -17.09
N LEU A 744 -11.15 -4.80 -16.24
CA LEU A 744 -10.68 -3.44 -16.02
C LEU A 744 -9.97 -3.34 -14.68
N VAL A 745 -8.72 -2.88 -14.69
CA VAL A 745 -7.90 -2.71 -13.49
C VAL A 745 -7.46 -1.26 -13.39
N ARG A 746 -8.01 -0.50 -12.43
CA ARG A 746 -7.63 0.90 -12.20
C ARG A 746 -6.33 0.97 -11.40
N MET A 747 -5.38 1.77 -11.85
CA MET A 747 -4.09 1.91 -11.17
C MET A 747 -3.39 3.25 -11.47
N PRO A 748 -2.40 3.64 -10.65
CA PRO A 748 -1.58 4.82 -10.88
C PRO A 748 -0.82 4.72 -12.20
N THR A 749 -0.32 5.85 -12.67
CA THR A 749 0.51 5.90 -13.86
C THR A 749 1.86 5.23 -13.61
N GLY A 750 2.36 4.46 -14.56
CA GLY A 750 3.62 3.74 -14.43
C GLY A 750 3.75 2.63 -15.46
N ILE A 751 4.85 1.88 -15.38
CA ILE A 751 5.07 0.68 -16.21
C ILE A 751 4.89 -0.53 -15.30
N TYR A 752 4.04 -1.47 -15.73
CA TYR A 752 3.66 -2.65 -14.96
C TYR A 752 4.05 -3.92 -15.69
N ARG A 753 4.53 -4.91 -14.95
CA ARG A 753 4.69 -6.29 -15.44
C ARG A 753 3.35 -6.99 -15.28
N LEU A 754 2.72 -7.34 -16.40
CA LEU A 754 1.55 -8.21 -16.45
C LEU A 754 2.02 -9.62 -16.82
N GLU A 755 1.74 -10.59 -15.98
CA GLU A 755 2.13 -11.99 -16.15
C GLU A 755 0.87 -12.87 -16.24
N LEU A 756 0.96 -13.88 -17.11
CA LEU A 756 -0.08 -14.84 -17.41
C LEU A 756 0.29 -16.17 -16.74
N ASP A 757 -0.39 -16.48 -15.65
CA ASP A 757 -0.13 -17.68 -14.86
C ASP A 757 -0.80 -18.90 -15.53
N PRO A 758 -0.03 -19.93 -15.93
CA PRO A 758 -0.57 -21.14 -16.53
C PRO A 758 -1.63 -21.85 -15.69
N ALA A 759 -1.63 -21.69 -14.36
CA ALA A 759 -2.63 -22.25 -13.47
C ALA A 759 -4.05 -21.71 -13.74
N GLY A 760 -4.17 -20.54 -14.36
CA GLY A 760 -5.43 -19.94 -14.75
C GLY A 760 -5.83 -20.15 -16.21
N PHE A 761 -5.07 -20.91 -16.99
CA PHE A 761 -5.42 -21.16 -18.38
C PHE A 761 -6.70 -22.02 -18.48
N PRO A 762 -7.58 -21.73 -19.46
CA PRO A 762 -8.66 -22.64 -19.78
C PRO A 762 -8.08 -24.01 -20.20
N PRO A 763 -8.79 -25.12 -19.93
CA PRO A 763 -8.35 -26.45 -20.36
C PRO A 763 -8.09 -26.49 -21.87
N ASP A 764 -6.95 -27.03 -22.29
CA ASP A 764 -6.51 -27.11 -23.69
C ASP A 764 -6.17 -25.78 -24.37
N TRP A 765 -5.91 -24.73 -23.59
CA TRP A 765 -5.50 -23.42 -24.11
C TRP A 765 -4.22 -22.94 -23.42
N GLN A 766 -3.43 -22.15 -24.13
CA GLN A 766 -2.24 -21.49 -23.61
C GLN A 766 -2.13 -20.08 -24.19
N ALA A 767 -1.45 -19.18 -23.49
CA ALA A 767 -1.14 -17.86 -24.03
C ALA A 767 0.04 -17.91 -25.02
N THR A 768 0.10 -16.94 -25.94
CA THR A 768 1.26 -16.75 -26.84
C THR A 768 2.44 -16.06 -26.19
N VAL A 769 2.22 -15.46 -25.01
CA VAL A 769 3.21 -14.72 -24.22
C VAL A 769 3.01 -15.06 -22.75
N ASP A 770 4.10 -15.16 -22.00
CA ASP A 770 4.05 -15.42 -20.55
C ASP A 770 3.94 -14.12 -19.75
N ALA A 771 4.57 -13.04 -20.23
CA ALA A 771 4.57 -11.74 -19.57
C ALA A 771 4.71 -10.58 -20.55
N LEU A 772 4.23 -9.41 -20.13
CA LEU A 772 4.19 -8.16 -20.87
C LEU A 772 4.62 -6.99 -19.97
N ALA A 773 5.30 -6.01 -20.55
CA ALA A 773 5.50 -4.70 -19.92
C ALA A 773 4.45 -3.73 -20.45
N VAL A 774 3.58 -3.20 -19.60
CA VAL A 774 2.44 -2.37 -20.00
C VAL A 774 2.53 -0.98 -19.39
N ASP A 775 2.48 0.04 -20.24
CA ASP A 775 2.44 1.43 -19.82
C ASP A 775 1.02 1.82 -19.41
N VAL A 776 0.88 2.39 -18.23
CA VAL A 776 -0.37 2.99 -17.73
C VAL A 776 -0.20 4.51 -17.69
N VAL A 777 -1.07 5.21 -18.40
CA VAL A 777 -1.13 6.67 -18.41
C VAL A 777 -2.45 7.16 -17.84
N ALA A 778 -2.44 8.35 -17.26
CA ALA A 778 -3.66 8.96 -16.73
C ALA A 778 -4.66 9.21 -17.87
N GLY A 779 -5.95 9.12 -17.55
CA GLY A 779 -7.02 9.45 -18.49
C GLY A 779 -7.54 8.29 -19.31
N SER A 780 -6.98 7.09 -19.20
CA SER A 780 -7.39 5.94 -20.02
C SER A 780 -7.02 4.59 -19.42
N TYR A 781 -7.72 3.53 -19.83
CA TYR A 781 -7.20 2.17 -19.76
C TYR A 781 -6.33 1.85 -20.99
N THR A 782 -5.17 1.25 -20.76
CA THR A 782 -4.31 0.69 -21.80
C THR A 782 -4.86 -0.67 -22.22
N PRO A 783 -5.27 -0.85 -23.49
CA PRO A 783 -5.83 -2.11 -23.95
C PRO A 783 -4.74 -3.17 -24.14
N VAL A 784 -4.95 -4.35 -23.54
CA VAL A 784 -4.09 -5.52 -23.65
C VAL A 784 -4.92 -6.68 -24.18
N MET A 785 -4.67 -7.06 -25.43
CA MET A 785 -5.28 -8.25 -26.04
C MET A 785 -4.39 -9.46 -25.74
N VAL A 786 -4.97 -10.51 -25.18
CA VAL A 786 -4.24 -11.76 -24.87
C VAL A 786 -4.82 -12.87 -25.73
N SER A 787 -4.06 -13.31 -26.73
CA SER A 787 -4.42 -14.47 -27.55
C SER A 787 -4.22 -15.76 -26.76
N LEU A 788 -5.31 -16.48 -26.51
CA LEU A 788 -5.28 -17.85 -26.03
C LEU A 788 -5.41 -18.77 -27.23
N ILE A 789 -4.39 -19.58 -27.48
CA ILE A 789 -4.34 -20.52 -28.61
C ILE A 789 -4.54 -21.95 -28.13
N ARG A 790 -5.10 -22.80 -29.00
CA ARG A 790 -5.27 -24.23 -28.72
C ARG A 790 -3.93 -24.88 -28.40
N SER A 791 -3.91 -25.63 -27.31
CA SER A 791 -2.82 -26.47 -26.85
C SER A 791 -3.26 -27.92 -26.93
N TYR A 792 -2.50 -28.73 -27.68
CA TYR A 792 -2.77 -30.15 -27.88
C TYR A 792 -1.80 -30.99 -27.05
N THR A 793 -2.32 -32.08 -26.51
CA THR A 793 -1.55 -33.08 -25.77
C THR A 793 -1.64 -34.43 -26.49
N ARG A 794 -0.48 -35.06 -26.68
CA ARG A 794 -0.37 -36.43 -27.16
C ARG A 794 0.32 -37.26 -26.12
N LEU A 795 -0.33 -38.33 -25.68
CA LEU A 795 0.27 -39.31 -24.78
C LEU A 795 0.24 -40.68 -25.43
N GLY A 796 1.08 -41.58 -24.98
CA GLY A 796 1.00 -42.96 -25.41
C GLY A 796 2.11 -43.78 -24.82
N VAL A 797 2.17 -45.03 -25.25
CA VAL A 797 3.20 -45.98 -24.88
C VAL A 797 4.15 -46.18 -26.05
N ILE A 798 5.45 -46.19 -25.76
CA ILE A 798 6.48 -46.59 -26.73
C ILE A 798 6.71 -48.09 -26.60
N THR A 799 6.58 -48.81 -27.71
CA THR A 799 6.90 -50.25 -27.78
C THR A 799 8.05 -50.53 -28.75
N ASP A 800 8.81 -51.60 -28.51
CA ASP A 800 9.82 -52.10 -29.44
C ASP A 800 9.18 -52.92 -30.60
N ALA A 801 10.01 -53.45 -31.49
CA ALA A 801 9.56 -54.31 -32.61
C ALA A 801 8.88 -55.62 -32.13
N GLN A 802 9.07 -55.99 -30.87
CA GLN A 802 8.56 -57.20 -30.22
C GLN A 802 7.31 -56.91 -29.36
N GLY A 803 6.90 -55.65 -29.24
CA GLY A 803 5.74 -55.21 -28.45
C GLY A 803 6.04 -54.94 -26.97
N ASN A 804 7.31 -54.97 -26.52
CA ASN A 804 7.67 -54.65 -25.15
C ASN A 804 7.76 -53.13 -24.95
N VAL A 805 7.39 -52.65 -23.78
CA VAL A 805 7.45 -51.22 -23.43
C VAL A 805 8.89 -50.73 -23.30
N VAL A 806 9.16 -49.53 -23.81
CA VAL A 806 10.50 -48.92 -23.80
C VAL A 806 10.56 -47.79 -22.77
N ALA A 807 11.27 -48.02 -21.67
CA ALA A 807 11.53 -47.00 -20.64
C ALA A 807 12.75 -46.11 -21.00
N GLY A 808 12.71 -44.84 -20.61
CA GLY A 808 13.80 -43.87 -20.83
C GLY A 808 13.99 -43.39 -22.28
N ALA A 809 13.06 -43.70 -23.19
CA ALA A 809 13.11 -43.21 -24.56
C ALA A 809 12.73 -41.73 -24.64
N ARG A 810 13.53 -40.94 -25.37
CA ARG A 810 13.26 -39.53 -25.65
C ARG A 810 12.37 -39.40 -26.88
N VAL A 811 11.12 -38.99 -26.67
CA VAL A 811 10.12 -38.75 -27.72
C VAL A 811 10.04 -37.26 -28.01
N GLU A 812 10.09 -36.87 -29.28
CA GLU A 812 10.15 -35.46 -29.67
C GLU A 812 9.18 -35.17 -30.81
N ALA A 813 8.45 -34.06 -30.72
CA ALA A 813 7.71 -33.48 -31.81
C ALA A 813 8.44 -32.24 -32.31
N ILE A 814 8.85 -32.26 -33.57
CA ILE A 814 9.66 -31.21 -34.20
C ILE A 814 8.85 -30.60 -35.34
N GLN A 815 8.58 -29.31 -35.27
CA GLN A 815 7.92 -28.59 -36.35
C GLN A 815 8.98 -28.14 -37.38
N PRO A 816 8.88 -28.48 -38.68
CA PRO A 816 9.95 -28.21 -39.65
C PRO A 816 10.23 -26.71 -39.90
N ASN A 817 9.21 -25.85 -39.75
CA ASN A 817 9.24 -24.45 -40.19
C ASN A 817 9.32 -23.43 -39.04
N GLN A 818 9.09 -23.87 -37.80
CA GLN A 818 9.16 -23.06 -36.59
C GLN A 818 10.04 -23.84 -35.64
N LEU A 819 11.07 -23.24 -35.04
CA LEU A 819 12.01 -23.90 -34.11
C LEU A 819 11.34 -24.50 -32.84
N ASN A 820 10.01 -24.67 -32.83
CA ASN A 820 9.21 -25.33 -31.83
C ASN A 820 9.49 -26.84 -31.81
N ARG A 821 10.21 -27.26 -30.77
CA ARG A 821 10.45 -28.64 -30.39
C ARG A 821 9.83 -28.88 -29.01
N ARG A 822 9.01 -29.92 -28.91
CA ARG A 822 8.52 -30.45 -27.62
C ARG A 822 9.08 -31.84 -27.44
N PHE A 823 9.46 -32.20 -26.22
CA PHE A 823 9.98 -33.52 -25.93
C PHE A 823 9.43 -34.06 -24.62
N SER A 824 9.46 -35.39 -24.50
CA SER A 824 9.09 -36.15 -23.33
C SER A 824 10.06 -37.31 -23.18
N VAL A 825 10.20 -37.85 -21.97
CA VAL A 825 10.99 -39.05 -21.69
C VAL A 825 10.06 -40.10 -21.11
N THR A 826 10.09 -41.32 -21.65
CA THR A 826 9.19 -42.38 -21.19
C THR A 826 9.51 -42.83 -19.76
N ASN A 827 8.46 -43.07 -18.97
CA ASN A 827 8.59 -43.62 -17.62
C ASN A 827 8.84 -45.15 -17.65
N GLY A 828 8.86 -45.80 -16.47
CA GLY A 828 9.08 -47.25 -16.35
C GLY A 828 8.02 -48.14 -17.02
N ALA A 829 6.86 -47.60 -17.38
CA ALA A 829 5.81 -48.27 -18.14
C ALA A 829 5.83 -47.93 -19.64
N GLY A 830 6.87 -47.20 -20.10
CA GLY A 830 6.99 -46.76 -21.49
C GLY A 830 6.07 -45.59 -21.88
N VAL A 831 5.41 -44.94 -20.92
CA VAL A 831 4.45 -43.85 -21.17
C VAL A 831 5.17 -42.51 -21.38
N TYR A 832 4.79 -41.77 -22.42
CA TYR A 832 5.26 -40.40 -22.70
C TYR A 832 4.09 -39.40 -22.74
N TYR A 833 4.40 -38.12 -22.53
CA TYR A 833 3.47 -36.98 -22.62
C TYR A 833 4.09 -35.82 -23.40
N LEU A 834 3.57 -35.55 -24.60
CA LEU A 834 3.90 -34.37 -25.39
C LEU A 834 2.79 -33.33 -25.21
N GLU A 835 3.03 -32.37 -24.31
CA GLU A 835 2.11 -31.28 -23.99
C GLU A 835 2.51 -29.98 -24.71
N GLY A 836 1.57 -29.04 -24.82
CA GLY A 836 1.86 -27.71 -25.36
C GLY A 836 2.09 -27.68 -26.87
N LEU A 837 1.61 -28.68 -27.61
CA LEU A 837 1.69 -28.73 -29.07
C LEU A 837 0.70 -27.72 -29.66
N GLN A 838 1.09 -27.01 -30.71
CA GLN A 838 0.24 -26.05 -31.42
C GLN A 838 -0.24 -26.64 -32.75
N LYS A 839 -1.21 -26.00 -33.40
CA LYS A 839 -1.63 -26.34 -34.78
C LYS A 839 -0.42 -26.34 -35.72
N GLY A 840 -0.25 -27.41 -36.49
CA GLY A 840 0.88 -27.56 -37.40
C GLY A 840 1.23 -29.01 -37.71
N GLN A 841 2.21 -29.17 -38.59
CA GLN A 841 2.76 -30.47 -38.97
C GLN A 841 4.06 -30.73 -38.19
N TYR A 842 4.13 -31.88 -37.53
CA TYR A 842 5.28 -32.29 -36.73
C TYR A 842 5.88 -33.57 -37.27
N ILE A 843 7.21 -33.64 -37.21
CA ILE A 843 7.97 -34.88 -37.35
C ILE A 843 8.18 -35.43 -35.94
N LEU A 844 7.78 -36.67 -35.72
CA LEU A 844 7.99 -37.36 -34.46
C LEU A 844 9.32 -38.10 -34.50
N GLN A 845 10.12 -37.96 -33.45
CA GLN A 845 11.37 -38.70 -33.30
C GLN A 845 11.42 -39.45 -31.97
N ILE A 846 11.96 -40.67 -31.99
CA ILE A 846 12.28 -41.45 -30.80
C ILE A 846 13.79 -41.65 -30.81
N ASN A 847 14.48 -41.15 -29.77
CA ASN A 847 15.94 -41.21 -29.64
C ASN A 847 16.68 -40.68 -30.89
N GLY A 848 16.15 -39.61 -31.51
CA GLY A 848 16.72 -38.98 -32.71
C GLY A 848 16.40 -39.69 -34.04
N LYS A 849 15.64 -40.80 -34.03
CA LYS A 849 15.17 -41.49 -35.25
C LYS A 849 13.72 -41.15 -35.54
N SER A 850 13.38 -40.93 -36.82
CA SER A 850 12.00 -40.64 -37.25
C SER A 850 11.05 -41.78 -36.91
N ALA A 851 9.98 -41.47 -36.18
CA ALA A 851 8.96 -42.40 -35.70
C ALA A 851 7.57 -42.11 -36.30
N GLY A 852 7.44 -41.11 -37.17
CA GLY A 852 6.20 -40.77 -37.87
C GLY A 852 6.00 -39.27 -38.04
N SER A 853 4.80 -38.89 -38.46
CA SER A 853 4.37 -37.50 -38.55
C SER A 853 3.03 -37.29 -37.86
N LEU A 854 2.86 -36.14 -37.24
CA LEU A 854 1.63 -35.72 -36.57
C LEU A 854 1.12 -34.44 -37.21
N GLN A 855 -0.12 -34.45 -37.70
CA GLN A 855 -0.81 -33.27 -38.18
C GLN A 855 -1.84 -32.84 -37.14
N LEU A 856 -1.72 -31.60 -36.66
CA LEU A 856 -2.67 -30.99 -35.72
C LEU A 856 -3.42 -29.86 -36.41
N GLU A 857 -4.73 -29.98 -36.46
CA GLU A 857 -5.66 -29.02 -37.05
C GLU A 857 -6.68 -28.54 -36.01
N GLU A 858 -7.42 -27.48 -36.32
CA GLU A 858 -8.42 -26.92 -35.39
C GLU A 858 -9.50 -27.95 -34.99
N SER A 859 -9.85 -28.86 -35.90
CA SER A 859 -10.79 -29.97 -35.69
C SER A 859 -10.19 -31.16 -34.93
N SER A 860 -8.88 -31.19 -34.68
CA SER A 860 -8.24 -32.29 -33.94
C SER A 860 -8.68 -32.29 -32.48
N GLU A 861 -8.82 -33.48 -31.90
CA GLU A 861 -9.08 -33.60 -30.46
C GLU A 861 -7.90 -33.02 -29.67
N PRO A 862 -8.16 -32.18 -28.65
CA PRO A 862 -7.12 -31.57 -27.83
C PRO A 862 -6.23 -32.62 -27.17
N PHE A 863 -6.86 -33.68 -26.68
CA PHE A 863 -6.20 -34.80 -26.02
C PHE A 863 -6.43 -36.07 -26.83
N GLN A 864 -5.35 -36.75 -27.21
CA GLN A 864 -5.43 -37.99 -27.97
C GLN A 864 -4.30 -38.94 -27.59
N GLU A 865 -4.63 -40.23 -27.47
CA GLU A 865 -3.65 -41.30 -27.34
C GLU A 865 -2.97 -41.58 -28.68
N LEU A 866 -1.65 -41.69 -28.67
CA LEU A 866 -0.78 -41.93 -29.80
C LEU A 866 0.32 -42.91 -29.39
N ASN A 867 0.07 -44.20 -29.57
CA ASN A 867 1.10 -45.22 -29.35
C ASN A 867 2.09 -45.20 -30.51
N LEU A 868 3.39 -45.25 -30.20
CA LEU A 868 4.45 -45.21 -31.20
C LEU A 868 5.37 -46.42 -31.04
N GLN A 869 5.83 -46.97 -32.15
CA GLN A 869 6.80 -48.06 -32.15
C GLN A 869 8.19 -47.50 -32.37
N GLN A 870 9.16 -47.94 -31.58
CA GLN A 870 10.55 -47.54 -31.75
C GLN A 870 11.08 -48.04 -33.11
N PRO A 871 11.67 -47.18 -33.95
CA PRO A 871 12.23 -47.58 -35.23
C PRO A 871 13.33 -48.62 -35.04
N SER A 872 13.30 -49.68 -35.85
CA SER A 872 14.33 -50.72 -35.88
C SER A 872 15.72 -50.10 -36.05
N SER A 873 16.70 -50.67 -35.34
CA SER A 873 18.12 -50.31 -35.39
C SER A 873 18.64 -50.06 -36.81
#